data_AF-A0A7T2U7A0-F1
#
_entry.id   AF-A0A7T2U7A0-F1
#
_cell.length_a   1.000
_cell.length_b   1.000
_cell.length_c   1.000
_cell.angle_alpha   90.00
_cell.angle_beta   90.00
_cell.angle_gamma   90.00
#
_symmetry.space_group_name_H-M   'P 1'
#
loop_
_entity.id
_entity.type
_entity.pdbx_description
1 polymer ?
#
loop_
_entity_poly.entity_id
_entity_poly.type
_entity_poly.pdbx_seq_one_letter_code
_entity_poly.pdbx_strand_id
1 'polypeptide(L)'
;MLDDYRIYSPHAGDSAGDLDRLARLRMLSHDRRAERVECLGNIRDVGLFEWFDVTGNTSLDFGPEKDRQFVPIEIHRRMWNNLPKELDERARALFASSQGRFDTPLSHPVFSEALPATGDRYEIAFSCVRRNVPLTPAYDPRIDLPRTPTILGRVVAPQGVTVHTDQFSRAWVQFLGLNPEDHEDGAGTSGTPADSAPLLVMNPWAGERYGFSFPLRVGMYVTLDCLGGDPDRVYISGTLNDIRHMPTAFSNVTKLPENPHVLGLRSHEIGGGRGNQLVMSDWNNLISAQLASDESYSQLNVGHLSHPSDGGPGQSRGYGVEARTDASLVARAARGLMLSTYARVAASGDLLDRQELLELLSQFAELFESMGDFAHQHGLQGPDKSGLDRLAQKLREWSSEPGANDGDMMAFAAKGGAGHFTPKTYGVFAAENIDHAAAQNVQTTAGKNVHTSARDAMEMHAGKSLKATTANGPMQLESHDDIIQLVAQKMLDLMSTTDIIRLTASKGIELRCGNGLFRMDAEGNADLHMPGKVSIKGSAHDWSGPVSTPTNLTPFKPSYQAQYALKDTTDGSPLIRRPYSIKTPNGRTIQSFTNDRGETAPVFTPNAQDVPLQAVIPKPTQVESWQFAGSDKPQIQRDYLED
;
A
#
# COMPACT_ATOMS: atom_id res chain seq x y z
N MET A 1 -52.60 9.51 -31.15
CA MET A 1 -51.13 9.52 -31.08
C MET A 1 -50.64 8.40 -31.96
N LEU A 2 -49.81 8.69 -32.96
CA LEU A 2 -49.33 7.69 -33.95
C LEU A 2 -48.06 6.94 -33.50
N ASP A 3 -47.44 7.37 -32.40
CA ASP A 3 -46.20 6.79 -31.91
C ASP A 3 -46.40 6.13 -30.53
N ASP A 4 -45.96 4.88 -30.39
CA ASP A 4 -46.01 4.09 -29.15
C ASP A 4 -44.61 3.62 -28.75
N TYR A 5 -43.89 4.44 -27.98
CA TYR A 5 -42.56 4.10 -27.46
C TYR A 5 -42.69 3.30 -26.17
N ARG A 6 -42.06 2.11 -26.11
CA ARG A 6 -41.84 1.40 -24.84
C ARG A 6 -40.38 1.00 -24.72
N ILE A 7 -39.86 1.15 -23.51
CA ILE A 7 -38.59 0.59 -23.10
C ILE A 7 -38.90 -0.83 -22.64
N TYR A 8 -38.45 -1.83 -23.40
CA TYR A 8 -38.51 -3.21 -22.96
C TYR A 8 -37.44 -3.45 -21.89
N SER A 9 -37.68 -4.41 -21.01
CA SER A 9 -36.66 -4.88 -20.08
C SER A 9 -35.40 -5.31 -20.87
N PRO A 10 -34.17 -5.15 -20.33
CA PRO A 10 -32.93 -5.53 -21.03
C PRO A 10 -32.87 -7.04 -21.30
N HIS A 11 -32.88 -7.48 -22.58
CA HIS A 11 -32.98 -8.89 -23.03
C HIS A 11 -34.41 -9.43 -23.34
N ALA A 12 -35.36 -8.57 -23.72
CA ALA A 12 -36.73 -9.00 -24.10
C ALA A 12 -36.82 -9.93 -25.33
N GLY A 13 -35.71 -10.19 -26.03
CA GLY A 13 -35.58 -11.19 -27.07
C GLY A 13 -34.12 -11.58 -27.23
N ASP A 14 -33.86 -12.82 -27.61
CA ASP A 14 -32.51 -13.40 -27.73
C ASP A 14 -31.80 -12.96 -29.01
N SER A 15 -32.55 -12.38 -29.96
CA SER A 15 -32.05 -11.95 -31.25
C SER A 15 -32.77 -10.70 -31.76
N ALA A 16 -32.17 -10.02 -32.74
CA ALA A 16 -32.83 -8.93 -33.46
C ALA A 16 -34.14 -9.40 -34.14
N GLY A 17 -34.20 -10.67 -34.56
CA GLY A 17 -35.42 -11.27 -35.13
C GLY A 17 -36.54 -11.43 -34.10
N ASP A 18 -36.22 -11.77 -32.85
CA ASP A 18 -37.21 -11.84 -31.77
C ASP A 18 -37.76 -10.47 -31.42
N LEU A 19 -36.90 -9.45 -31.35
CA LEU A 19 -37.31 -8.08 -31.12
C LEU A 19 -38.20 -7.56 -32.26
N ASP A 20 -37.88 -7.86 -33.52
CA ASP A 20 -38.72 -7.53 -34.68
C ASP A 20 -40.07 -8.26 -34.60
N ARG A 21 -40.08 -9.54 -34.23
CA ARG A 21 -41.33 -10.31 -34.04
C ARG A 21 -42.22 -9.69 -32.95
N LEU A 22 -41.66 -9.32 -31.80
CA LEU A 22 -42.40 -8.66 -30.72
C LEU A 22 -42.95 -7.29 -31.16
N ALA A 23 -42.15 -6.51 -31.88
CA ALA A 23 -42.58 -5.23 -32.43
C ALA A 23 -43.73 -5.40 -33.43
N ARG A 24 -43.61 -6.36 -34.36
CA ARG A 24 -44.68 -6.69 -35.33
C ARG A 24 -45.95 -7.16 -34.64
N LEU A 25 -45.87 -8.05 -33.67
CA LEU A 25 -47.04 -8.52 -32.91
C LEU A 25 -47.76 -7.36 -32.22
N ARG A 26 -47.01 -6.37 -31.75
CA ARG A 26 -47.58 -5.17 -31.15
C ARG A 26 -48.19 -4.22 -32.16
N MET A 27 -47.56 -4.03 -33.33
CA MET A 27 -48.16 -3.28 -34.44
C MET A 27 -49.49 -3.91 -34.86
N LEU A 28 -49.50 -5.23 -35.06
CA LEU A 28 -50.71 -5.98 -35.37
C LEU A 28 -51.78 -5.85 -34.26
N SER A 29 -51.37 -5.77 -32.99
CA SER A 29 -52.32 -5.49 -31.90
C SER A 29 -52.91 -4.09 -31.94
N HIS A 30 -52.18 -3.09 -32.45
CA HIS A 30 -52.72 -1.75 -32.65
C HIS A 30 -53.64 -1.70 -33.86
N ASP A 31 -53.23 -2.31 -34.98
CA ASP A 31 -54.06 -2.43 -36.18
C ASP A 31 -55.39 -3.11 -35.85
N ARG A 32 -55.35 -4.22 -35.10
CA ARG A 32 -56.54 -4.93 -34.62
C ARG A 32 -57.41 -4.12 -33.67
N ARG A 33 -56.85 -3.18 -32.89
CA ARG A 33 -57.63 -2.29 -32.02
C ARG A 33 -58.26 -1.13 -32.80
N ALA A 34 -57.58 -0.63 -33.83
CA ALA A 34 -58.07 0.41 -34.71
C ALA A 34 -59.20 -0.12 -35.62
N GLU A 35 -59.07 -1.36 -36.08
CA GLU A 35 -60.04 -2.03 -36.91
C GLU A 35 -61.09 -2.75 -36.08
N ARG A 36 -62.02 -1.98 -35.50
CA ARG A 36 -63.14 -2.49 -34.69
C ARG A 36 -64.46 -2.09 -35.33
N VAL A 37 -65.28 -3.09 -35.67
CA VAL A 37 -66.65 -2.89 -36.16
C VAL A 37 -67.62 -3.38 -35.11
N GLU A 38 -68.54 -2.51 -34.72
CA GLU A 38 -69.56 -2.86 -33.75
C GLU A 38 -70.84 -3.28 -34.45
N CYS A 39 -71.38 -4.42 -34.03
CA CYS A 39 -72.59 -5.01 -34.58
C CYS A 39 -73.67 -5.15 -33.50
N LEU A 40 -74.92 -4.92 -33.90
CA LEU A 40 -76.10 -5.18 -33.08
C LEU A 40 -77.12 -5.94 -33.93
N GLY A 41 -77.76 -6.94 -33.35
CA GLY A 41 -78.82 -7.68 -34.01
C GLY A 41 -79.51 -8.67 -33.08
N ASN A 42 -80.20 -9.64 -33.67
CA ASN A 42 -80.97 -10.67 -32.95
C ASN A 42 -80.57 -12.11 -33.36
N ILE A 43 -79.38 -12.28 -33.98
CA ILE A 43 -78.85 -13.56 -34.45
C ILE A 43 -78.29 -14.37 -33.26
N ARG A 44 -78.71 -15.63 -33.11
CA ARG A 44 -78.38 -16.46 -31.95
C ARG A 44 -77.09 -17.28 -32.10
N ASP A 45 -76.73 -17.57 -33.35
CA ASP A 45 -75.71 -18.56 -33.69
C ASP A 45 -74.34 -17.93 -33.99
N VAL A 46 -74.10 -16.68 -33.57
CA VAL A 46 -72.79 -16.04 -33.73
C VAL A 46 -71.83 -16.56 -32.65
N GLY A 47 -70.80 -17.31 -33.07
CA GLY A 47 -69.71 -17.78 -32.20
C GLY A 47 -68.53 -16.81 -32.10
N LEU A 48 -67.80 -16.88 -30.99
CA LEU A 48 -66.52 -16.20 -30.82
C LEU A 48 -65.47 -16.85 -31.73
N PHE A 49 -64.68 -16.03 -32.43
CA PHE A 49 -63.63 -16.48 -33.35
C PHE A 49 -64.09 -17.31 -34.56
N GLU A 50 -65.39 -17.33 -34.84
CA GLU A 50 -65.94 -17.79 -36.12
C GLU A 50 -65.92 -16.67 -37.16
N TRP A 51 -66.16 -16.96 -38.44
CA TRP A 51 -66.25 -15.91 -39.47
C TRP A 51 -67.57 -15.96 -40.22
N PHE A 52 -68.05 -14.80 -40.64
CA PHE A 52 -69.30 -14.66 -41.40
C PHE A 52 -69.18 -13.56 -42.46
N ASP A 53 -70.01 -13.66 -43.50
CA ASP A 53 -70.16 -12.62 -44.52
C ASP A 53 -71.32 -11.67 -44.16
N VAL A 54 -71.10 -10.36 -44.31
CA VAL A 54 -72.15 -9.34 -44.24
C VAL A 54 -72.64 -9.04 -45.65
N THR A 55 -73.95 -9.20 -45.88
CA THR A 55 -74.61 -8.88 -47.15
C THR A 55 -75.78 -7.93 -46.94
N GLY A 56 -76.08 -7.06 -47.91
CA GLY A 56 -77.18 -6.10 -47.83
C GLY A 56 -76.78 -4.74 -47.27
N ASN A 57 -75.47 -4.48 -47.17
CA ASN A 57 -74.91 -3.17 -46.87
C ASN A 57 -74.30 -2.60 -48.14
N THR A 58 -74.93 -1.56 -48.72
CA THR A 58 -74.50 -0.97 -49.99
C THR A 58 -73.05 -0.55 -50.02
N SER A 59 -72.46 -0.14 -48.89
CA SER A 59 -71.06 0.30 -48.83
C SER A 59 -70.06 -0.87 -48.87
N LEU A 60 -70.47 -2.07 -48.43
CA LEU A 60 -69.65 -3.28 -48.41
C LEU A 60 -69.90 -4.16 -49.64
N ASP A 61 -71.13 -4.19 -50.15
CA ASP A 61 -71.56 -5.06 -51.24
C ASP A 61 -70.92 -4.71 -52.59
N PHE A 62 -70.48 -3.46 -52.80
CA PHE A 62 -69.72 -3.03 -54.00
C PHE A 62 -68.20 -3.23 -53.87
N GLY A 63 -67.71 -3.69 -52.73
CA GLY A 63 -66.29 -3.94 -52.47
C GLY A 63 -65.85 -5.39 -52.76
N PRO A 64 -64.54 -5.67 -52.66
CA PRO A 64 -64.00 -7.03 -52.69
C PRO A 64 -64.62 -7.95 -51.61
N GLU A 65 -64.78 -9.25 -51.91
CA GLU A 65 -65.36 -10.24 -50.96
C GLU A 65 -64.60 -10.33 -49.62
N LYS A 66 -63.28 -10.14 -49.62
CA LYS A 66 -62.49 -10.08 -48.38
C LYS A 66 -62.92 -8.95 -47.43
N ASP A 67 -63.54 -7.89 -47.96
CA ASP A 67 -64.00 -6.73 -47.21
C ASP A 67 -65.45 -6.88 -46.71
N ARG A 68 -66.08 -8.06 -46.88
CA ARG A 68 -67.36 -8.40 -46.23
C ARG A 68 -67.25 -9.50 -45.18
N GLN A 69 -66.07 -10.05 -44.96
CA GLN A 69 -65.82 -11.13 -44.02
C GLN A 69 -65.35 -10.61 -42.66
N PHE A 70 -66.07 -10.98 -41.61
CA PHE A 70 -65.80 -10.51 -40.24
C PHE A 70 -65.68 -11.66 -39.26
N VAL A 71 -64.90 -11.43 -38.20
CA VAL A 71 -64.64 -12.37 -37.11
C VAL A 71 -65.05 -11.71 -35.78
N PRO A 72 -66.05 -12.23 -35.04
CA PRO A 72 -66.41 -11.74 -33.71
C PRO A 72 -65.28 -11.99 -32.71
N ILE A 73 -64.86 -10.93 -32.01
CA ILE A 73 -63.80 -10.95 -30.98
C ILE A 73 -64.33 -10.69 -29.57
N GLU A 74 -65.56 -10.17 -29.46
CA GLU A 74 -66.23 -9.89 -28.21
C GLU A 74 -67.74 -10.06 -28.46
N ILE A 75 -68.44 -10.82 -27.62
CA ILE A 75 -69.88 -11.06 -27.77
C ILE A 75 -70.57 -10.79 -26.44
N HIS A 76 -71.58 -9.94 -26.48
CA HIS A 76 -72.51 -9.68 -25.39
C HIS A 76 -73.92 -10.06 -25.82
N ARG A 77 -74.67 -10.71 -24.93
CA ARG A 77 -76.04 -11.14 -25.22
C ARG A 77 -76.96 -10.61 -24.12
N ARG A 78 -78.04 -9.96 -24.52
CA ARG A 78 -79.16 -9.62 -23.64
C ARG A 78 -80.33 -10.52 -23.98
N MET A 79 -80.78 -11.26 -22.99
CA MET A 79 -81.91 -12.18 -23.13
C MET A 79 -82.98 -11.79 -22.12
N TRP A 80 -84.21 -11.62 -22.59
CA TRP A 80 -85.34 -11.33 -21.73
C TRP A 80 -86.18 -12.58 -21.54
N ASN A 81 -86.28 -13.01 -20.29
CA ASN A 81 -87.15 -14.13 -19.93
C ASN A 81 -88.62 -13.63 -19.82
N ASN A 82 -89.58 -14.54 -19.99
CA ASN A 82 -91.01 -14.30 -19.76
C ASN A 82 -91.49 -14.89 -18.43
N LEU A 83 -90.64 -14.84 -17.40
CA LEU A 83 -91.02 -15.31 -16.07
C LEU A 83 -92.20 -14.51 -15.52
N PRO A 84 -93.09 -15.14 -14.72
CA PRO A 84 -94.02 -14.42 -13.88
C PRO A 84 -93.28 -13.40 -13.01
N LYS A 85 -93.91 -12.25 -12.76
CA LYS A 85 -93.29 -11.09 -12.07
C LYS A 85 -92.53 -11.46 -10.79
N GLU A 86 -93.10 -12.33 -9.95
CA GLU A 86 -92.46 -12.78 -8.70
C GLU A 86 -91.17 -13.58 -8.91
N LEU A 87 -91.11 -14.37 -9.99
CA LEU A 87 -89.92 -15.15 -10.36
C LEU A 87 -88.84 -14.26 -11.00
N ASP A 88 -89.24 -13.27 -11.82
CA ASP A 88 -88.31 -12.30 -12.40
C ASP A 88 -87.65 -11.43 -11.32
N GLU A 89 -88.43 -10.93 -10.35
CA GLU A 89 -87.91 -10.13 -9.23
C GLU A 89 -86.92 -10.93 -8.36
N ARG A 90 -87.22 -12.21 -8.06
CA ARG A 90 -86.30 -13.10 -7.35
C ARG A 90 -85.03 -13.40 -8.15
N ALA A 91 -85.15 -13.65 -9.45
CA ALA A 91 -84.00 -13.90 -10.31
C ALA A 91 -83.09 -12.67 -10.39
N ARG A 92 -83.66 -11.47 -10.58
CA ARG A 92 -82.91 -10.21 -10.61
C ARG A 92 -82.19 -9.93 -9.28
N ALA A 93 -82.85 -10.18 -8.14
CA ALA A 93 -82.21 -10.04 -6.83
C ALA A 93 -81.02 -11.01 -6.66
N LEU A 94 -81.17 -12.26 -7.12
CA LEU A 94 -80.09 -13.25 -7.11
C LEU A 94 -78.90 -12.79 -7.98
N PHE A 95 -79.16 -12.32 -9.21
CA PHE A 95 -78.11 -11.80 -10.08
C PHE A 95 -77.44 -10.55 -9.49
N ALA A 96 -78.19 -9.60 -8.94
CA ALA A 96 -77.64 -8.40 -8.30
C ALA A 96 -76.72 -8.74 -7.11
N SER A 97 -77.10 -9.72 -6.27
CA SER A 97 -76.25 -10.20 -5.17
C SER A 97 -75.01 -10.97 -5.64
N SER A 98 -75.06 -11.60 -6.82
CA SER A 98 -73.92 -12.32 -7.42
C SER A 98 -72.97 -11.40 -8.19
N GLN A 99 -73.39 -10.19 -8.58
CA GLN A 99 -72.60 -9.29 -9.43
C GLN A 99 -71.32 -8.76 -8.77
N GLY A 100 -71.27 -8.72 -7.43
CA GLY A 100 -70.04 -8.35 -6.71
C GLY A 100 -68.88 -9.36 -6.81
N ARG A 101 -69.08 -10.51 -7.47
CA ARG A 101 -68.07 -11.57 -7.64
C ARG A 101 -67.38 -11.59 -9.01
N PHE A 102 -67.86 -10.83 -9.99
CA PHE A 102 -67.36 -10.90 -11.37
C PHE A 102 -67.10 -9.49 -11.91
N ASP A 103 -65.82 -9.13 -12.08
CA ASP A 103 -65.35 -7.85 -12.65
C ASP A 103 -65.55 -7.80 -14.18
N THR A 104 -66.76 -8.09 -14.67
CA THR A 104 -67.07 -8.04 -16.11
C THR A 104 -67.82 -6.74 -16.44
N PRO A 105 -67.44 -5.99 -17.49
CA PRO A 105 -68.17 -4.78 -17.88
C PRO A 105 -69.63 -5.11 -18.22
N LEU A 106 -70.55 -4.32 -17.65
CA LEU A 106 -71.99 -4.61 -17.60
C LEU A 106 -72.74 -4.47 -18.95
N SER A 107 -72.12 -3.93 -19.99
CA SER A 107 -72.77 -3.73 -21.28
C SER A 107 -71.82 -3.38 -22.41
N HIS A 108 -72.09 -3.92 -23.60
CA HIS A 108 -71.50 -3.47 -24.86
C HIS A 108 -71.93 -2.02 -25.22
N PRO A 109 -71.06 -1.18 -25.82
CA PRO A 109 -71.36 0.23 -26.12
C PRO A 109 -72.57 0.47 -27.03
N VAL A 110 -72.88 -0.50 -27.90
CA VAL A 110 -73.97 -0.39 -28.89
C VAL A 110 -75.33 -0.81 -28.32
N PHE A 111 -75.37 -1.36 -27.11
CA PHE A 111 -76.65 -1.59 -26.47
C PHE A 111 -77.31 -0.27 -26.08
N SER A 112 -78.57 -0.10 -26.45
CA SER A 112 -79.41 0.99 -25.92
C SER A 112 -79.89 0.66 -24.50
N GLU A 113 -80.14 1.69 -23.69
CA GLU A 113 -80.84 1.53 -22.40
C GLU A 113 -82.36 1.34 -22.58
N ALA A 114 -82.91 1.71 -23.75
CA ALA A 114 -84.32 1.47 -24.05
C ALA A 114 -84.56 -0.02 -24.31
N LEU A 115 -85.57 -0.59 -23.63
CA LEU A 115 -86.09 -1.91 -23.96
C LEU A 115 -86.57 -1.92 -25.43
N PRO A 116 -86.23 -2.95 -26.23
CA PRO A 116 -86.69 -3.03 -27.61
C PRO A 116 -88.23 -2.91 -27.67
N ALA A 117 -88.73 -1.98 -28.47
CA ALA A 117 -90.17 -1.71 -28.62
C ALA A 117 -90.90 -2.84 -29.36
N THR A 118 -90.14 -3.73 -30.01
CA THR A 118 -90.61 -4.92 -30.72
C THR A 118 -90.43 -6.15 -29.84
N GLY A 119 -91.30 -7.15 -29.94
CA GLY A 119 -91.32 -8.36 -29.11
C GLY A 119 -90.09 -9.30 -29.21
N ASP A 120 -88.93 -8.79 -29.63
CA ASP A 120 -87.67 -9.47 -29.70
C ASP A 120 -87.07 -9.62 -28.30
N ARG A 121 -87.18 -10.82 -27.75
CA ARG A 121 -86.69 -11.19 -26.40
C ARG A 121 -85.21 -11.54 -26.37
N TYR A 122 -84.47 -11.18 -27.41
CA TYR A 122 -83.05 -11.49 -27.55
C TYR A 122 -82.37 -10.39 -28.37
N GLU A 123 -81.30 -9.84 -27.81
CA GLU A 123 -80.36 -8.97 -28.50
C GLU A 123 -78.95 -9.55 -28.35
N ILE A 124 -78.18 -9.47 -29.44
CA ILE A 124 -76.75 -9.71 -29.44
C ILE A 124 -76.05 -8.43 -29.88
N ALA A 125 -75.05 -8.01 -29.11
CA ALA A 125 -74.10 -7.01 -29.53
C ALA A 125 -72.72 -7.65 -29.54
N PHE A 126 -71.97 -7.42 -30.61
CA PHE A 126 -70.64 -8.00 -30.71
C PHE A 126 -69.71 -7.08 -31.47
N SER A 127 -68.45 -7.08 -31.06
CA SER A 127 -67.38 -6.43 -31.80
C SER A 127 -66.72 -7.45 -32.72
N CYS A 128 -66.49 -7.07 -33.96
CA CYS A 128 -65.79 -7.88 -34.93
C CYS A 128 -64.64 -7.10 -35.59
N VAL A 129 -63.72 -7.86 -36.16
CA VAL A 129 -62.64 -7.36 -37.03
C VAL A 129 -62.77 -8.04 -38.39
N ARG A 130 -62.18 -7.49 -39.46
CA ARG A 130 -62.17 -8.21 -40.75
C ARG A 130 -61.37 -9.50 -40.64
N ARG A 131 -61.73 -10.51 -41.42
CA ARG A 131 -61.09 -11.84 -41.37
C ARG A 131 -59.59 -11.82 -41.64
N ASN A 132 -59.12 -10.89 -42.45
CA ASN A 132 -57.70 -10.75 -42.79
C ASN A 132 -56.87 -10.01 -41.73
N VAL A 133 -57.50 -9.49 -40.66
CA VAL A 133 -56.81 -8.85 -39.55
C VAL A 133 -56.28 -9.92 -38.60
N PRO A 134 -54.96 -9.98 -38.33
CA PRO A 134 -54.42 -10.92 -37.39
C PRO A 134 -54.98 -10.73 -35.97
N LEU A 135 -55.45 -11.83 -35.36
CA LEU A 135 -55.88 -11.83 -33.97
C LEU A 135 -54.65 -11.94 -33.06
N THR A 136 -54.24 -10.83 -32.46
CA THR A 136 -53.14 -10.78 -31.50
C THR A 136 -53.66 -10.54 -30.08
N PRO A 137 -53.05 -11.19 -29.06
CA PRO A 137 -53.36 -10.89 -27.67
C PRO A 137 -52.99 -9.44 -27.34
N ALA A 138 -53.82 -8.80 -26.52
CA ALA A 138 -53.54 -7.49 -25.98
C ALA A 138 -52.59 -7.63 -24.78
N TYR A 139 -51.30 -7.83 -25.03
CA TYR A 139 -50.30 -7.91 -23.96
C TYR A 139 -49.73 -6.53 -23.60
N ASP A 140 -49.86 -6.14 -22.34
CA ASP A 140 -49.26 -4.97 -21.72
C ASP A 140 -48.46 -5.37 -20.48
N PRO A 141 -47.11 -5.39 -20.55
CA PRO A 141 -46.26 -5.76 -19.42
C PRO A 141 -46.54 -4.98 -18.13
N ARG A 142 -47.13 -3.78 -18.22
CA ARG A 142 -47.43 -2.94 -17.04
C ARG A 142 -48.63 -3.45 -16.23
N ILE A 143 -49.46 -4.29 -16.83
CA ILE A 143 -50.73 -4.76 -16.27
C ILE A 143 -50.73 -6.29 -16.20
N ASP A 144 -50.17 -6.95 -17.21
CA ASP A 144 -50.22 -8.40 -17.37
C ASP A 144 -49.05 -9.13 -16.68
N LEU A 145 -47.97 -8.43 -16.32
CA LEU A 145 -46.94 -9.02 -15.45
C LEU A 145 -47.43 -9.06 -14.00
N PRO A 146 -47.10 -10.12 -13.25
CA PRO A 146 -47.38 -10.16 -11.82
C PRO A 146 -46.61 -9.03 -11.12
N ARG A 147 -47.14 -8.57 -9.99
CA ARG A 147 -46.38 -7.65 -9.13
C ARG A 147 -45.20 -8.42 -8.54
N THR A 148 -44.00 -7.87 -8.73
CA THR A 148 -42.75 -8.43 -8.21
C THR A 148 -42.28 -7.64 -6.98
N PRO A 149 -42.78 -7.93 -5.76
CA PRO A 149 -42.20 -7.33 -4.56
C PRO A 149 -40.76 -7.85 -4.37
N THR A 150 -39.95 -7.10 -3.62
CA THR A 150 -38.65 -7.59 -3.18
C THR A 150 -38.84 -8.87 -2.35
N ILE A 151 -38.10 -9.93 -2.70
CA ILE A 151 -38.14 -11.22 -2.01
C ILE A 151 -36.79 -11.51 -1.35
N LEU A 152 -36.80 -12.34 -0.33
CA LEU A 152 -35.57 -12.77 0.34
C LEU A 152 -34.99 -14.00 -0.33
N GLY A 153 -33.67 -14.01 -0.46
CA GLY A 153 -32.91 -15.16 -0.91
C GLY A 153 -31.78 -15.48 0.06
N ARG A 154 -31.26 -16.70 -0.06
CA ARG A 154 -30.05 -17.14 0.63
C ARG A 154 -29.02 -17.59 -0.37
N VAL A 155 -27.79 -17.09 -0.27
CA VAL A 155 -26.70 -17.47 -1.18
C VAL A 155 -26.35 -18.95 -0.98
N VAL A 156 -26.26 -19.69 -2.08
CA VAL A 156 -25.96 -21.13 -2.11
C VAL A 156 -24.67 -21.40 -2.88
N ALA A 157 -24.01 -22.51 -2.57
CA ALA A 157 -22.78 -22.94 -3.20
C ALA A 157 -22.70 -24.48 -3.21
N PRO A 158 -21.84 -25.08 -4.06
CA PRO A 158 -21.55 -26.51 -3.98
C PRO A 158 -21.01 -26.90 -2.60
N GLN A 159 -21.16 -28.17 -2.24
CA GLN A 159 -20.73 -28.69 -0.94
C GLN A 159 -19.24 -28.41 -0.68
N GLY A 160 -18.92 -27.84 0.48
CA GLY A 160 -17.56 -27.49 0.88
C GLY A 160 -17.02 -26.18 0.28
N VAL A 161 -17.79 -25.47 -0.54
CA VAL A 161 -17.38 -24.20 -1.15
C VAL A 161 -17.96 -23.01 -0.38
N THR A 162 -17.11 -22.11 0.11
CA THR A 162 -17.55 -20.90 0.83
C THR A 162 -17.96 -19.76 -0.11
N VAL A 163 -17.29 -19.62 -1.25
CA VAL A 163 -17.51 -18.55 -2.24
C VAL A 163 -17.66 -19.19 -3.61
N HIS A 164 -18.83 -19.06 -4.23
CA HIS A 164 -19.13 -19.60 -5.55
C HIS A 164 -19.60 -18.47 -6.47
N THR A 165 -18.80 -18.15 -7.48
CA THR A 165 -19.05 -17.06 -8.42
C THR A 165 -18.47 -17.37 -9.79
N ASP A 166 -18.96 -16.69 -10.82
CA ASP A 166 -18.45 -16.80 -12.19
C ASP A 166 -17.62 -15.57 -12.61
N GLN A 167 -17.21 -15.51 -13.88
CA GLN A 167 -16.41 -14.41 -14.44
C GLN A 167 -17.11 -13.03 -14.39
N PHE A 168 -18.41 -12.98 -14.09
CA PHE A 168 -19.22 -11.76 -14.00
C PHE A 168 -19.56 -11.39 -12.55
N SER A 169 -18.96 -12.07 -11.57
CA SER A 169 -19.26 -11.89 -10.15
C SER A 169 -20.73 -12.21 -9.78
N ARG A 170 -21.40 -13.09 -10.55
CA ARG A 170 -22.76 -13.54 -10.24
C ARG A 170 -22.78 -14.54 -9.09
N ALA A 171 -23.93 -14.69 -8.45
CA ALA A 171 -24.14 -15.63 -7.35
C ALA A 171 -25.42 -16.45 -7.55
N TRP A 172 -25.46 -17.63 -6.93
CA TRP A 172 -26.63 -18.51 -6.92
C TRP A 172 -27.36 -18.36 -5.59
N VAL A 173 -28.69 -18.42 -5.64
CA VAL A 173 -29.53 -18.19 -4.47
C VAL A 173 -30.64 -19.22 -4.38
N GLN A 174 -30.99 -19.58 -3.16
CA GLN A 174 -32.25 -20.23 -2.85
C GLN A 174 -33.28 -19.14 -2.52
N PHE A 175 -34.42 -19.14 -3.21
CA PHE A 175 -35.53 -18.24 -2.90
C PHE A 175 -36.21 -18.68 -1.60
N LEU A 176 -36.44 -17.76 -0.68
CA LEU A 176 -37.09 -18.07 0.59
C LEU A 176 -38.61 -17.92 0.47
N GLY A 177 -39.35 -18.86 1.09
CA GLY A 177 -40.81 -18.88 1.08
C GLY A 177 -41.44 -19.80 0.03
N LEU A 178 -40.64 -20.52 -0.76
CA LEU A 178 -41.12 -21.57 -1.65
C LEU A 178 -41.45 -22.85 -0.87
N ASN A 179 -42.53 -23.53 -1.25
CA ASN A 179 -42.93 -24.80 -0.65
C ASN A 179 -42.22 -25.97 -1.36
N PRO A 180 -41.42 -26.80 -0.67
CA PRO A 180 -40.73 -27.92 -1.30
C PRO A 180 -41.63 -28.91 -2.03
N GLU A 181 -42.90 -29.06 -1.60
CA GLU A 181 -43.85 -29.97 -2.25
C GLU A 181 -44.24 -29.55 -3.68
N ASP A 182 -44.16 -28.25 -3.98
CA ASP A 182 -44.47 -27.71 -5.31
C ASP A 182 -43.29 -27.86 -6.29
N HIS A 183 -42.17 -28.44 -5.84
CA HIS A 183 -40.90 -28.52 -6.58
C HIS A 183 -40.37 -29.97 -6.61
N GLU A 184 -40.95 -30.82 -7.46
CA GLU A 184 -40.62 -32.25 -7.57
C GLU A 184 -39.13 -32.54 -7.81
N ASP A 185 -38.45 -31.71 -8.61
CA ASP A 185 -37.01 -31.83 -8.90
C ASP A 185 -36.11 -31.12 -7.85
N GLY A 186 -36.69 -30.53 -6.80
CA GLY A 186 -36.01 -29.77 -5.76
C GLY A 186 -35.45 -28.41 -6.20
N ALA A 187 -35.57 -28.05 -7.49
CA ALA A 187 -35.11 -26.77 -8.02
C ALA A 187 -35.86 -25.61 -7.34
N GLY A 188 -35.14 -24.81 -6.55
CA GLY A 188 -35.67 -23.65 -5.82
C GLY A 188 -35.74 -23.88 -4.32
N THR A 189 -35.60 -25.13 -3.87
CA THR A 189 -35.73 -25.53 -2.45
C THR A 189 -34.61 -26.47 -1.96
N SER A 190 -33.66 -26.85 -2.80
CA SER A 190 -32.62 -27.86 -2.50
C SER A 190 -31.46 -27.37 -1.64
N GLY A 191 -31.26 -26.05 -1.55
CA GLY A 191 -30.09 -25.43 -0.92
C GLY A 191 -28.81 -25.54 -1.75
N THR A 192 -28.92 -25.81 -3.05
CA THR A 192 -27.79 -26.01 -3.97
C THR A 192 -27.83 -25.02 -5.13
N PRO A 193 -26.76 -24.85 -5.91
CA PRO A 193 -26.77 -23.99 -7.10
C PRO A 193 -27.81 -24.37 -8.18
N ALA A 194 -28.51 -25.51 -8.04
CA ALA A 194 -29.66 -25.82 -8.89
C ALA A 194 -30.90 -24.96 -8.58
N ASP A 195 -30.91 -24.22 -7.47
CA ASP A 195 -32.07 -23.44 -7.02
C ASP A 195 -32.34 -22.16 -7.82
N SER A 196 -31.33 -21.65 -8.54
CA SER A 196 -31.49 -20.47 -9.40
C SER A 196 -30.53 -20.51 -10.57
N ALA A 197 -30.81 -19.69 -11.60
CA ALA A 197 -29.77 -19.23 -12.51
C ALA A 197 -28.75 -18.34 -11.75
N PRO A 198 -27.52 -18.15 -12.27
CA PRO A 198 -26.60 -17.16 -11.71
C PRO A 198 -27.18 -15.76 -11.83
N LEU A 199 -27.39 -15.10 -10.70
CA LEU A 199 -27.99 -13.78 -10.61
C LEU A 199 -26.93 -12.69 -10.57
N LEU A 200 -27.21 -11.57 -11.23
CA LEU A 200 -26.39 -10.36 -11.14
C LEU A 200 -26.41 -9.83 -9.71
N VAL A 201 -25.26 -9.31 -9.25
CA VAL A 201 -25.14 -8.67 -7.93
C VAL A 201 -25.05 -7.16 -8.14
N MET A 202 -25.99 -6.42 -7.55
CA MET A 202 -25.95 -4.97 -7.56
C MET A 202 -24.72 -4.49 -6.81
N ASN A 203 -23.93 -3.67 -7.49
CA ASN A 203 -22.65 -3.21 -6.99
C ASN A 203 -22.68 -1.68 -6.88
N PRO A 204 -22.30 -1.06 -5.75
CA PRO A 204 -22.40 0.39 -5.58
C PRO A 204 -21.57 1.20 -6.59
N TRP A 205 -20.51 0.61 -7.13
CA TRP A 205 -19.68 1.23 -8.16
C TRP A 205 -19.05 0.16 -9.05
N ALA A 206 -19.38 0.16 -10.34
CA ALA A 206 -18.85 -0.78 -11.31
C ALA A 206 -18.54 -0.08 -12.64
N GLY A 207 -17.34 -0.31 -13.17
CA GLY A 207 -16.88 0.15 -14.49
C GLY A 207 -16.03 -0.90 -15.20
N GLU A 208 -15.38 -0.52 -16.30
CA GLU A 208 -14.54 -1.43 -17.09
C GLU A 208 -13.24 -1.79 -16.33
N ARG A 209 -13.30 -2.83 -15.49
CA ARG A 209 -12.22 -3.33 -14.60
C ARG A 209 -11.82 -2.39 -13.45
N TYR A 210 -12.74 -1.54 -12.99
CA TYR A 210 -12.59 -0.77 -11.74
C TYR A 210 -13.93 -0.69 -11.00
N GLY A 211 -13.89 -0.48 -9.69
CA GLY A 211 -15.08 -0.43 -8.84
C GLY A 211 -14.93 -1.28 -7.58
N PHE A 212 -16.06 -1.55 -6.91
CA PHE A 212 -16.10 -2.46 -5.77
C PHE A 212 -16.20 -3.92 -6.24
N SER A 213 -15.72 -4.86 -5.43
CA SER A 213 -15.85 -6.30 -5.69
C SER A 213 -16.00 -7.04 -4.37
N PHE A 214 -17.22 -7.45 -4.06
CA PHE A 214 -17.56 -8.17 -2.83
C PHE A 214 -18.27 -9.49 -3.17
N PRO A 215 -17.52 -10.55 -3.53
CA PRO A 215 -18.11 -11.86 -3.79
C PRO A 215 -18.90 -12.34 -2.57
N LEU A 216 -20.17 -12.68 -2.80
CA LEU A 216 -21.05 -13.15 -1.75
C LEU A 216 -20.65 -14.56 -1.30
N ARG A 217 -20.92 -14.86 -0.03
CA ARG A 217 -20.57 -16.13 0.60
C ARG A 217 -21.82 -16.96 0.84
N VAL A 218 -21.66 -18.28 0.79
CA VAL A 218 -22.72 -19.22 1.11
C VAL A 218 -23.34 -18.88 2.47
N GLY A 219 -24.66 -18.90 2.52
CA GLY A 219 -25.43 -18.60 3.72
C GLY A 219 -25.84 -17.14 3.89
N MET A 220 -25.21 -16.18 3.21
CA MET A 220 -25.59 -14.76 3.30
C MET A 220 -27.04 -14.54 2.86
N TYR A 221 -27.77 -13.73 3.62
CA TYR A 221 -29.12 -13.30 3.27
C TYR A 221 -29.07 -12.10 2.34
N VAL A 222 -29.82 -12.21 1.26
CA VAL A 222 -29.87 -11.23 0.19
C VAL A 222 -31.30 -10.81 -0.11
N THR A 223 -31.46 -9.57 -0.55
CA THR A 223 -32.70 -9.11 -1.18
C THR A 223 -32.61 -9.31 -2.67
N LEU A 224 -33.70 -9.78 -3.25
CA LEU A 224 -33.84 -10.05 -4.68
C LEU A 224 -34.90 -9.11 -5.25
N ASP A 225 -34.57 -8.44 -6.34
CA ASP A 225 -35.46 -7.53 -7.05
C ASP A 225 -35.47 -7.86 -8.55
N CYS A 226 -36.46 -7.35 -9.28
CA CYS A 226 -36.75 -7.71 -10.67
C CYS A 226 -36.53 -6.51 -11.59
N LEU A 227 -35.60 -6.63 -12.55
CA LEU A 227 -35.30 -5.54 -13.49
C LEU A 227 -36.53 -5.22 -14.34
N GLY A 228 -37.07 -4.00 -14.19
CA GLY A 228 -38.26 -3.57 -14.91
C GLY A 228 -39.56 -4.24 -14.45
N GLY A 229 -39.57 -4.87 -13.27
CA GLY A 229 -40.74 -5.61 -12.75
C GLY A 229 -40.95 -6.97 -13.41
N ASP A 230 -39.93 -7.51 -14.06
CA ASP A 230 -39.98 -8.77 -14.80
C ASP A 230 -39.46 -9.94 -13.91
N PRO A 231 -40.33 -10.89 -13.50
CA PRO A 231 -39.96 -11.98 -12.60
C PRO A 231 -38.88 -12.92 -13.18
N ASP A 232 -38.69 -12.91 -14.51
CA ASP A 232 -37.63 -13.70 -15.15
C ASP A 232 -36.26 -13.01 -15.08
N ARG A 233 -36.19 -11.75 -14.60
CA ARG A 233 -34.95 -10.95 -14.52
C ARG A 233 -34.63 -10.52 -13.11
N VAL A 234 -34.50 -11.52 -12.26
CA VAL A 234 -34.10 -11.35 -10.87
C VAL A 234 -32.61 -10.96 -10.78
N TYR A 235 -32.31 -10.03 -9.89
CA TYR A 235 -30.95 -9.71 -9.48
C TYR A 235 -30.88 -9.54 -7.96
N ILE A 236 -29.69 -9.69 -7.39
CA ILE A 236 -29.42 -9.45 -5.97
C ILE A 236 -29.26 -7.95 -5.77
N SER A 237 -30.18 -7.33 -5.03
CA SER A 237 -30.18 -5.89 -4.77
C SER A 237 -29.39 -5.48 -3.53
N GLY A 238 -29.07 -6.41 -2.64
CA GLY A 238 -28.30 -6.11 -1.43
C GLY A 238 -28.23 -7.26 -0.44
N THR A 239 -27.56 -7.01 0.69
CA THR A 239 -27.40 -7.96 1.79
C THR A 239 -28.00 -7.38 3.06
N LEU A 240 -28.57 -8.24 3.92
CA LEU A 240 -29.18 -7.85 5.17
C LEU A 240 -28.50 -8.50 6.37
N ASN A 241 -28.47 -7.77 7.49
CA ASN A 241 -28.17 -8.33 8.80
C ASN A 241 -29.47 -8.77 9.48
N ASP A 242 -29.42 -9.86 10.22
CA ASP A 242 -30.56 -10.37 11.00
C ASP A 242 -30.08 -11.06 12.29
N ILE A 243 -30.98 -11.70 13.04
CA ILE A 243 -30.63 -12.40 14.28
C ILE A 243 -29.64 -13.58 14.06
N ARG A 244 -29.53 -14.09 12.84
CA ARG A 244 -28.58 -15.16 12.47
C ARG A 244 -27.31 -14.62 11.80
N HIS A 245 -27.36 -13.39 11.28
CA HIS A 245 -26.29 -12.64 10.63
C HIS A 245 -26.17 -11.29 11.34
N MET A 246 -25.64 -11.35 12.57
CA MET A 246 -25.49 -10.18 13.41
C MET A 246 -24.61 -9.12 12.72
N PRO A 247 -24.81 -7.82 13.02
CA PRO A 247 -23.98 -6.75 12.49
C PRO A 247 -22.48 -6.98 12.74
N THR A 248 -21.66 -6.36 11.90
CA THR A 248 -20.20 -6.47 11.93
C THR A 248 -19.62 -6.19 13.32
N ALA A 249 -18.82 -7.14 13.83
CA ALA A 249 -18.03 -6.99 15.05
C ALA A 249 -16.58 -6.62 14.72
N PHE A 250 -16.27 -5.32 14.67
CA PHE A 250 -14.90 -4.82 14.53
C PHE A 250 -14.01 -5.26 15.70
N SER A 251 -12.77 -5.62 15.36
CA SER A 251 -11.79 -6.23 16.27
C SER A 251 -12.30 -7.47 17.02
N ASN A 252 -13.39 -8.10 16.55
CA ASN A 252 -14.13 -9.17 17.23
C ASN A 252 -14.68 -8.81 18.63
N VAL A 253 -14.78 -7.51 18.97
CA VAL A 253 -15.22 -7.07 20.31
C VAL A 253 -16.43 -6.14 20.24
N THR A 254 -16.49 -5.24 19.25
CA THR A 254 -17.58 -4.25 19.16
C THR A 254 -18.95 -4.91 18.96
N LYS A 255 -19.95 -4.31 19.62
CA LYS A 255 -21.35 -4.73 19.59
C LYS A 255 -22.27 -3.53 19.40
N LEU A 256 -23.42 -3.78 18.79
CA LEU A 256 -24.55 -2.85 18.75
C LEU A 256 -25.62 -3.34 19.74
N PRO A 257 -26.29 -2.42 20.47
CA PRO A 257 -26.27 -0.96 20.34
C PRO A 257 -25.14 -0.22 21.08
N GLU A 258 -24.20 -0.92 21.72
CA GLU A 258 -23.21 -0.34 22.64
C GLU A 258 -22.15 0.56 21.97
N ASN A 259 -21.93 0.41 20.65
CA ASN A 259 -20.96 1.18 19.86
C ASN A 259 -21.60 1.82 18.62
N PRO A 260 -22.54 2.77 18.77
CA PRO A 260 -23.29 3.33 17.64
C PRO A 260 -22.46 4.30 16.79
N HIS A 261 -21.28 4.71 17.24
CA HIS A 261 -20.39 5.67 16.58
C HIS A 261 -19.21 5.00 15.85
N VAL A 262 -19.20 3.66 15.78
CA VAL A 262 -18.15 2.90 15.10
C VAL A 262 -18.70 2.40 13.77
N LEU A 263 -17.99 2.69 12.68
CA LEU A 263 -18.38 2.36 11.32
C LEU A 263 -17.20 1.85 10.51
N GLY A 264 -17.47 1.09 9.46
CA GLY A 264 -16.41 0.59 8.60
C GLY A 264 -16.72 -0.74 7.92
N LEU A 265 -15.66 -1.40 7.48
CA LEU A 265 -15.69 -2.69 6.81
C LEU A 265 -14.81 -3.67 7.57
N ARG A 266 -15.29 -4.91 7.75
CA ARG A 266 -14.50 -6.04 8.20
C ARG A 266 -14.73 -7.22 7.28
N SER A 267 -13.63 -7.81 6.82
CA SER A 267 -13.60 -9.06 6.07
C SER A 267 -13.42 -10.25 7.02
N HIS A 268 -13.64 -11.45 6.51
CA HIS A 268 -13.43 -12.69 7.24
C HIS A 268 -12.57 -13.63 6.39
N GLU A 269 -11.56 -14.24 6.99
CA GLU A 269 -10.70 -15.23 6.35
C GLU A 269 -11.53 -16.44 5.87
N ILE A 270 -11.19 -17.00 4.71
CA ILE A 270 -11.86 -18.22 4.22
C ILE A 270 -11.24 -19.41 4.94
N GLY A 271 -12.06 -20.18 5.65
CA GLY A 271 -11.60 -21.35 6.43
C GLY A 271 -10.87 -21.02 7.74
N GLY A 272 -10.77 -19.73 8.10
CA GLY A 272 -10.18 -19.26 9.36
C GLY A 272 -11.09 -18.29 10.10
N GLY A 273 -10.61 -17.72 11.21
CA GLY A 273 -11.37 -16.77 12.06
C GLY A 273 -10.81 -15.33 12.07
N ARG A 274 -9.78 -15.06 11.27
CA ARG A 274 -9.13 -13.75 11.17
C ARG A 274 -9.87 -12.84 10.19
N GLY A 275 -9.57 -11.56 10.21
CA GLY A 275 -10.12 -10.59 9.29
C GLY A 275 -9.20 -9.41 9.03
N ASN A 276 -9.47 -8.69 7.94
CA ASN A 276 -8.96 -7.35 7.70
C ASN A 276 -10.08 -6.34 7.93
N GLN A 277 -9.77 -5.18 8.46
CA GLN A 277 -10.75 -4.14 8.74
C GLN A 277 -10.25 -2.73 8.41
N LEU A 278 -11.18 -1.91 7.95
CA LEU A 278 -11.08 -0.46 7.86
C LEU A 278 -12.17 0.12 8.75
N VAL A 279 -11.79 0.76 9.84
CA VAL A 279 -12.71 1.19 10.90
C VAL A 279 -12.50 2.67 11.18
N MET A 280 -13.60 3.38 11.38
CA MET A 280 -13.63 4.76 11.86
C MET A 280 -14.46 4.84 13.14
N SER A 281 -14.10 5.78 13.99
CA SER A 281 -14.81 6.10 15.23
C SER A 281 -15.16 7.58 15.21
N ASP A 282 -16.44 7.89 15.39
CA ASP A 282 -16.98 9.25 15.44
C ASP A 282 -17.38 9.67 16.86
N TRP A 283 -16.79 9.05 17.88
CA TRP A 283 -16.97 9.50 19.27
C TRP A 283 -16.48 10.95 19.42
N ASN A 284 -17.28 11.80 20.07
CA ASN A 284 -16.96 13.22 20.26
C ASN A 284 -15.58 13.42 20.89
N ASN A 285 -14.73 14.22 20.23
CA ASN A 285 -13.32 14.49 20.59
C ASN A 285 -12.40 13.26 20.62
N LEU A 286 -12.88 12.10 20.15
CA LEU A 286 -12.18 10.82 20.15
C LEU A 286 -12.26 10.19 18.75
N ILE A 287 -12.14 11.03 17.72
CA ILE A 287 -12.20 10.59 16.33
C ILE A 287 -10.96 9.78 15.98
N SER A 288 -11.15 8.69 15.23
CA SER A 288 -10.03 7.86 14.79
C SER A 288 -10.33 7.08 13.52
N ALA A 289 -9.26 6.66 12.86
CA ALA A 289 -9.31 5.75 11.72
C ALA A 289 -8.25 4.65 11.89
N GLN A 290 -8.61 3.43 11.52
CA GLN A 290 -7.76 2.26 11.60
C GLN A 290 -7.86 1.43 10.32
N LEU A 291 -6.72 1.10 9.73
CA LEU A 291 -6.56 -0.01 8.81
C LEU A 291 -5.81 -1.13 9.55
N ALA A 292 -6.42 -2.30 9.68
CA ALA A 292 -5.86 -3.40 10.45
C ALA A 292 -6.04 -4.75 9.75
N SER A 293 -5.04 -5.62 9.93
CA SER A 293 -5.14 -7.05 9.71
C SER A 293 -4.96 -7.76 11.04
N ASP A 294 -5.81 -8.75 11.32
CA ASP A 294 -5.59 -9.68 12.42
C ASP A 294 -4.29 -10.48 12.19
N GLU A 295 -3.79 -10.55 10.95
CA GLU A 295 -2.49 -11.15 10.63
C GLU A 295 -1.33 -10.37 11.26
N SER A 296 -0.66 -11.02 12.21
CA SER A 296 0.43 -10.43 13.01
C SER A 296 0.04 -9.10 13.66
N TYR A 297 -1.27 -8.87 13.88
CA TYR A 297 -1.80 -7.61 14.41
C TYR A 297 -1.20 -6.39 13.69
N SER A 298 -1.15 -6.42 12.35
CA SER A 298 -0.53 -5.38 11.53
C SER A 298 -1.52 -4.22 11.33
N GLN A 299 -1.17 -3.01 11.76
CA GLN A 299 -2.11 -1.89 11.85
C GLN A 299 -1.48 -0.55 11.49
N LEU A 300 -2.28 0.32 10.88
CA LEU A 300 -2.09 1.77 10.82
C LEU A 300 -3.27 2.43 11.56
N ASN A 301 -2.97 3.12 12.65
CA ASN A 301 -3.93 3.81 13.51
C ASN A 301 -3.68 5.32 13.47
N VAL A 302 -4.73 6.13 13.31
CA VAL A 302 -4.65 7.59 13.18
C VAL A 302 -5.70 8.27 14.06
N GLY A 303 -5.33 9.37 14.73
CA GLY A 303 -6.24 10.17 15.55
C GLY A 303 -6.16 9.77 17.03
N HIS A 304 -7.30 9.48 17.65
CA HIS A 304 -7.36 8.92 19.01
C HIS A 304 -7.20 7.39 18.99
N LEU A 305 -6.13 6.89 19.59
CA LEU A 305 -5.86 5.46 19.64
C LEU A 305 -6.48 4.90 20.92
N SER A 306 -7.38 3.93 20.81
CA SER A 306 -7.99 3.27 21.96
C SER A 306 -7.82 1.74 21.90
N HIS A 307 -7.94 1.09 23.05
CA HIS A 307 -8.15 -0.34 23.10
C HIS A 307 -9.55 -0.69 22.58
N PRO A 308 -9.71 -1.75 21.76
CA PRO A 308 -11.03 -2.22 21.35
C PRO A 308 -11.93 -2.46 22.55
N SER A 309 -13.19 -2.07 22.43
CA SER A 309 -14.18 -2.16 23.50
C SER A 309 -15.48 -2.78 22.98
N ASP A 310 -16.20 -3.47 23.86
CA ASP A 310 -17.55 -3.96 23.56
C ASP A 310 -18.63 -2.91 23.89
N GLY A 311 -18.25 -1.79 24.50
CA GLY A 311 -19.07 -0.60 24.63
C GLY A 311 -18.26 0.68 24.87
N GLY A 312 -18.73 1.81 24.31
CA GLY A 312 -18.06 3.09 24.44
C GLY A 312 -16.77 3.23 23.61
N PRO A 313 -16.03 4.35 23.74
CA PRO A 313 -14.83 4.63 22.94
C PRO A 313 -13.60 3.76 23.29
N GLY A 314 -13.69 2.94 24.33
CA GLY A 314 -12.57 2.16 24.85
C GLY A 314 -11.54 2.98 25.64
N GLN A 315 -10.57 2.29 26.23
CA GLN A 315 -9.51 2.93 27.02
C GLN A 315 -8.47 3.59 26.10
N SER A 316 -8.18 4.87 26.33
CA SER A 316 -7.20 5.63 25.56
C SER A 316 -5.79 5.05 25.67
N ARG A 317 -5.12 4.90 24.52
CA ARG A 317 -3.69 4.57 24.35
C ARG A 317 -2.85 5.80 24.00
N GLY A 318 -3.48 6.85 23.46
CA GLY A 318 -2.81 8.10 23.10
C GLY A 318 -3.43 8.79 21.88
N TYR A 319 -2.75 9.82 21.39
CA TYR A 319 -3.13 10.56 20.18
C TYR A 319 -1.95 10.60 19.21
N GLY A 320 -2.21 10.45 17.92
CA GLY A 320 -1.19 10.56 16.88
C GLY A 320 -1.38 9.55 15.76
N VAL A 321 -0.26 9.00 15.28
CA VAL A 321 -0.22 7.95 14.27
C VAL A 321 0.63 6.80 14.79
N GLU A 322 0.13 5.57 14.67
CA GLU A 322 0.86 4.36 14.99
C GLU A 322 0.84 3.41 13.79
N ALA A 323 2.01 3.04 13.30
CA ALA A 323 2.20 1.88 12.45
C ALA A 323 2.83 0.76 13.29
N ARG A 324 2.14 -0.37 13.45
CA ARG A 324 2.61 -1.50 14.28
C ARG A 324 2.38 -2.84 13.59
N THR A 325 3.21 -3.82 13.93
CA THR A 325 3.05 -5.23 13.54
C THR A 325 3.88 -6.09 14.48
N ASP A 326 3.46 -7.33 14.73
CA ASP A 326 4.28 -8.35 15.41
C ASP A 326 5.23 -9.05 14.42
N ALA A 327 5.15 -8.72 13.12
CA ALA A 327 6.04 -9.20 12.07
C ALA A 327 7.09 -8.13 11.68
N SER A 328 7.55 -8.15 10.43
CA SER A 328 8.55 -7.19 9.93
C SER A 328 7.89 -5.91 9.42
N LEU A 329 8.49 -4.76 9.73
CA LEU A 329 8.10 -3.45 9.19
C LEU A 329 9.28 -2.83 8.43
N VAL A 330 9.03 -2.37 7.21
CA VAL A 330 10.03 -1.69 6.37
C VAL A 330 9.47 -0.35 5.92
N ALA A 331 10.20 0.74 6.20
CA ALA A 331 9.98 2.04 5.59
C ALA A 331 11.05 2.26 4.51
N ARG A 332 10.62 2.44 3.26
CA ARG A 332 11.52 2.67 2.11
C ARG A 332 11.06 3.88 1.33
N ALA A 333 11.96 4.83 1.12
CA ALA A 333 11.70 6.01 0.31
C ALA A 333 12.89 6.26 -0.62
N ALA A 334 12.69 6.02 -1.92
CA ALA A 334 13.74 6.18 -2.93
C ALA A 334 14.21 7.63 -3.11
N ARG A 335 13.35 8.59 -2.73
CA ARG A 335 13.64 10.03 -2.70
C ARG A 335 13.80 10.56 -1.27
N GLY A 336 14.13 9.67 -0.34
CA GLY A 336 14.63 10.03 0.98
C GLY A 336 13.61 9.96 2.10
N LEU A 337 14.11 9.90 3.33
CA LEU A 337 13.31 9.78 4.54
C LEU A 337 13.66 10.88 5.53
N MET A 338 12.69 11.74 5.86
CA MET A 338 12.85 12.76 6.90
C MET A 338 12.06 12.36 8.15
N LEU A 339 12.74 12.31 9.29
CA LEU A 339 12.14 12.08 10.61
C LEU A 339 12.37 13.32 11.47
N SER A 340 11.30 14.06 11.79
CA SER A 340 11.40 15.35 12.47
C SER A 340 10.41 15.49 13.62
N THR A 341 10.84 16.12 14.72
CA THR A 341 9.94 16.58 15.80
C THR A 341 9.69 18.09 15.76
N TYR A 342 10.16 18.78 14.72
CA TYR A 342 9.82 20.18 14.49
C TYR A 342 8.37 20.29 14.02
N ALA A 343 7.63 21.19 14.66
CA ALA A 343 6.19 21.28 14.46
C ALA A 343 5.85 21.86 13.07
N ARG A 344 4.85 21.24 12.43
CA ARG A 344 4.14 21.75 11.24
C ARG A 344 2.64 21.62 11.52
N VAL A 345 2.12 22.52 12.36
CA VAL A 345 0.75 22.44 12.88
C VAL A 345 -0.25 22.52 11.73
N ALA A 346 -1.23 21.60 11.72
CA ALA A 346 -2.22 21.50 10.65
C ALA A 346 -1.59 21.39 9.24
N ALA A 347 -0.46 20.69 9.13
CA ALA A 347 0.31 20.54 7.89
C ALA A 347 0.68 21.88 7.24
N SER A 348 0.98 22.91 8.05
CA SER A 348 1.52 24.18 7.57
C SER A 348 2.89 23.97 6.93
N GLY A 349 3.15 24.58 5.77
CA GLY A 349 4.43 24.45 5.05
C GLY A 349 4.49 23.23 4.11
N ASP A 350 5.64 23.01 3.50
CA ASP A 350 5.84 21.94 2.54
C ASP A 350 6.22 20.61 3.21
N LEU A 351 6.01 19.50 2.50
CA LEU A 351 6.27 18.13 3.01
C LEU A 351 7.70 17.94 3.56
N LEU A 352 8.69 18.52 2.88
CA LEU A 352 10.12 18.42 3.23
C LEU A 352 10.68 19.74 3.78
N ASP A 353 9.84 20.63 4.30
CA ASP A 353 10.29 21.84 4.96
C ASP A 353 11.18 21.50 6.17
N ARG A 354 12.39 22.09 6.18
CA ARG A 354 13.53 21.68 7.01
C ARG A 354 14.50 22.82 7.31
N GLN A 355 14.01 24.05 7.31
CA GLN A 355 14.84 25.23 7.58
C GLN A 355 15.65 25.08 8.88
N GLU A 356 15.06 24.50 9.92
CA GLU A 356 15.72 24.28 11.20
C GLU A 356 16.87 23.25 11.11
N LEU A 357 16.78 22.25 10.22
CA LEU A 357 17.90 21.32 9.97
C LEU A 357 19.04 22.03 9.25
N LEU A 358 18.73 22.90 8.29
CA LEU A 358 19.74 23.66 7.57
C LEU A 358 20.49 24.63 8.51
N GLU A 359 19.78 25.22 9.48
CA GLU A 359 20.38 26.05 10.52
C GLU A 359 21.30 25.23 11.45
N LEU A 360 20.85 24.05 11.91
CA LEU A 360 21.68 23.16 12.73
C LEU A 360 22.92 22.69 11.98
N LEU A 361 22.79 22.38 10.69
CA LEU A 361 23.91 21.97 9.85
C LEU A 361 24.91 23.11 9.63
N SER A 362 24.42 24.35 9.52
CA SER A 362 25.28 25.53 9.42
C SER A 362 26.06 25.76 10.71
N GLN A 363 25.40 25.66 11.88
CA GLN A 363 26.09 25.74 13.19
C GLN A 363 27.13 24.62 13.36
N PHE A 364 26.84 23.41 12.86
CA PHE A 364 27.79 22.31 12.88
C PHE A 364 29.02 22.60 12.01
N ALA A 365 28.82 23.10 10.79
CA ALA A 365 29.91 23.49 9.89
C ALA A 365 30.79 24.60 10.49
N GLU A 366 30.18 25.64 11.08
CA GLU A 366 30.92 26.73 11.76
C GLU A 366 31.78 26.22 12.93
N LEU A 367 31.23 25.33 13.76
CA LEU A 367 32.00 24.72 14.85
C LEU A 367 33.18 23.91 14.30
N PHE A 368 32.95 23.13 13.24
CA PHE A 368 33.97 22.30 12.62
C PHE A 368 35.11 23.15 12.02
N GLU A 369 34.78 24.24 11.33
CA GLU A 369 35.77 25.18 10.79
C GLU A 369 36.58 25.86 11.90
N SER A 370 35.91 26.34 12.96
CA SER A 370 36.60 26.99 14.09
C SER A 370 37.61 26.08 14.79
N MET A 371 37.29 24.78 14.90
CA MET A 371 38.20 23.78 15.47
C MET A 371 39.35 23.43 14.51
N GLY A 372 39.09 23.44 13.20
CA GLY A 372 40.13 23.28 12.17
C GLY A 372 41.13 24.42 12.17
N ASP A 373 40.67 25.67 12.22
CA ASP A 373 41.54 26.85 12.32
C ASP A 373 42.40 26.80 13.59
N PHE A 374 41.80 26.38 14.71
CA PHE A 374 42.50 26.21 15.96
C PHE A 374 43.59 25.13 15.90
N ALA A 375 43.28 23.98 15.30
CA ALA A 375 44.26 22.92 15.07
C ALA A 375 45.43 23.41 14.19
N HIS A 376 45.12 24.15 13.12
CA HIS A 376 46.14 24.66 12.19
C HIS A 376 47.11 25.65 12.86
N GLN A 377 46.60 26.52 13.76
CA GLN A 377 47.44 27.43 14.55
C GLN A 377 48.42 26.69 15.48
N HIS A 378 48.14 25.42 15.80
CA HIS A 378 48.98 24.56 16.62
C HIS A 378 49.76 23.49 15.82
N GLY A 379 49.84 23.65 14.49
CA GLY A 379 50.64 22.80 13.61
C GLY A 379 50.03 21.42 13.31
N LEU A 380 48.74 21.26 13.56
CA LEU A 380 47.98 20.03 13.29
C LEU A 380 47.24 20.12 11.95
N GLN A 381 46.91 18.97 11.37
CA GLN A 381 46.06 18.94 10.19
C GLN A 381 44.60 19.07 10.63
N GLY A 382 43.98 20.20 10.32
CA GLY A 382 42.56 20.41 10.56
C GLY A 382 41.70 19.34 9.83
N PRO A 383 40.46 19.11 10.28
CA PRO A 383 39.64 18.04 9.74
C PRO A 383 39.16 18.33 8.30
N ASP A 384 38.96 17.28 7.49
CA ASP A 384 38.44 17.39 6.12
C ASP A 384 36.94 17.69 6.10
N LYS A 385 36.56 18.90 5.66
CA LYS A 385 35.16 19.31 5.56
C LYS A 385 34.44 18.87 4.28
N SER A 386 35.15 18.26 3.32
CA SER A 386 34.58 17.96 2.00
C SER A 386 33.32 17.09 2.05
N GLY A 387 33.27 16.13 2.97
CA GLY A 387 32.11 15.28 3.20
C GLY A 387 30.91 16.05 3.75
N LEU A 388 31.15 16.95 4.71
CA LEU A 388 30.12 17.78 5.33
C LEU A 388 29.52 18.77 4.32
N ASP A 389 30.36 19.39 3.49
CA ASP A 389 29.92 20.31 2.43
C ASP A 389 29.00 19.62 1.40
N ARG A 390 29.35 18.39 0.97
CA ARG A 390 28.51 17.58 0.07
C ARG A 390 27.16 17.24 0.72
N LEU A 391 27.16 16.85 2.00
CA LEU A 391 25.93 16.55 2.73
C LEU A 391 25.04 17.79 2.86
N ALA A 392 25.62 18.96 3.12
CA ALA A 392 24.90 20.22 3.23
C ALA A 392 24.28 20.67 1.92
N GLN A 393 25.00 20.52 0.81
CA GLN A 393 24.45 20.78 -0.52
C GLN A 393 23.24 19.88 -0.80
N LYS A 394 23.40 18.57 -0.59
CA LYS A 394 22.32 17.60 -0.82
C LYS A 394 21.08 17.91 0.02
N LEU A 395 21.26 18.27 1.29
CA LEU A 395 20.16 18.67 2.17
C LEU A 395 19.46 19.95 1.69
N ARG A 396 20.19 20.93 1.14
CA ARG A 396 19.59 22.17 0.59
C ARG A 396 18.77 21.91 -0.66
N GLU A 397 19.28 21.07 -1.57
CA GLU A 397 18.68 20.82 -2.88
C GLU A 397 17.56 19.75 -2.86
N TRP A 398 17.38 19.04 -1.75
CA TRP A 398 16.40 17.95 -1.64
C TRP A 398 14.94 18.40 -1.91
N SER A 399 14.32 17.84 -2.96
CA SER A 399 12.95 18.17 -3.36
C SER A 399 12.04 16.94 -3.45
N SER A 400 10.75 17.13 -3.16
CA SER A 400 9.69 16.11 -3.31
C SER A 400 9.04 16.11 -4.70
N GLU A 401 9.33 17.09 -5.54
CA GLU A 401 8.67 17.26 -6.84
C GLU A 401 9.03 16.14 -7.85
N PRO A 402 8.12 15.82 -8.80
CA PRO A 402 8.41 14.88 -9.87
C PRO A 402 9.64 15.28 -10.69
N GLY A 403 10.64 14.38 -10.80
CA GLY A 403 11.88 14.61 -11.55
C GLY A 403 13.09 15.01 -10.70
N ALA A 404 12.89 15.28 -9.40
CA ALA A 404 13.99 15.41 -8.45
C ALA A 404 14.67 14.04 -8.24
N ASN A 405 15.95 13.93 -8.59
CA ASN A 405 16.73 12.68 -8.50
C ASN A 405 17.67 12.63 -7.27
N ASP A 406 17.80 13.70 -6.50
CA ASP A 406 18.87 13.84 -5.49
C ASP A 406 18.43 13.53 -4.05
N GLY A 407 17.28 12.86 -3.89
CA GLY A 407 16.64 12.64 -2.60
C GLY A 407 17.10 11.41 -1.83
N ASP A 408 18.12 10.65 -2.22
CA ASP A 408 18.53 9.38 -1.58
C ASP A 408 19.23 9.55 -0.21
N MET A 409 18.65 10.36 0.68
CA MET A 409 19.18 10.63 2.01
C MET A 409 18.15 10.35 3.11
N MET A 410 18.66 10.03 4.29
CA MET A 410 17.86 10.01 5.51
C MET A 410 18.30 11.17 6.40
N ALA A 411 17.35 12.00 6.81
CA ALA A 411 17.59 13.10 7.75
C ALA A 411 16.77 12.88 9.02
N PHE A 412 17.40 13.09 10.17
CA PHE A 412 16.76 13.04 11.47
C PHE A 412 16.97 14.37 12.19
N ALA A 413 15.91 14.91 12.78
CA ALA A 413 15.99 16.14 13.56
C ALA A 413 15.03 16.12 14.75
N ALA A 414 15.55 16.44 15.93
CA ALA A 414 14.74 16.45 17.13
C ALA A 414 15.00 17.69 17.97
N LYS A 415 13.97 18.54 18.08
CA LYS A 415 14.02 19.78 18.88
C LYS A 415 14.28 19.52 20.36
N GLY A 416 13.75 18.42 20.89
CA GLY A 416 13.91 18.01 22.30
C GLY A 416 15.12 17.11 22.58
N GLY A 417 15.95 16.82 21.58
CA GLY A 417 17.06 15.86 21.67
C GLY A 417 16.70 14.46 21.13
N ALA A 418 17.74 13.64 21.00
CA ALA A 418 17.68 12.30 20.38
C ALA A 418 18.46 11.30 21.22
N GLY A 419 18.06 10.03 21.19
CA GLY A 419 18.76 8.96 21.90
C GLY A 419 18.70 7.64 21.14
N HIS A 420 19.81 6.92 21.15
CA HIS A 420 19.95 5.59 20.56
C HIS A 420 20.30 4.61 21.67
N PHE A 421 19.44 3.63 21.92
CA PHE A 421 19.60 2.69 23.02
C PHE A 421 19.40 1.27 22.52
N THR A 422 20.31 0.37 22.88
CA THR A 422 20.21 -1.05 22.60
C THR A 422 20.86 -1.84 23.73
N PRO A 423 20.28 -2.98 24.16
CA PRO A 423 20.92 -3.87 25.12
C PRO A 423 22.06 -4.68 24.49
N LYS A 424 22.25 -4.59 23.17
CA LYS A 424 23.27 -5.31 22.41
C LYS A 424 24.21 -4.31 21.73
N THR A 425 24.86 -4.73 20.66
CA THR A 425 25.79 -3.91 19.89
C THR A 425 25.09 -2.75 19.19
N TYR A 426 25.67 -1.56 19.28
CA TYR A 426 25.36 -0.38 18.47
C TYR A 426 26.52 -0.15 17.49
N GLY A 427 26.23 -0.01 16.20
CA GLY A 427 27.23 0.15 15.15
C GLY A 427 27.01 1.43 14.35
N VAL A 428 28.10 2.15 14.07
CA VAL A 428 28.12 3.30 13.17
C VAL A 428 29.27 3.07 12.18
N PHE A 429 28.97 3.13 10.90
CA PHE A 429 29.94 2.92 9.81
C PHE A 429 29.58 3.86 8.65
N ALA A 430 30.60 4.50 8.09
CA ALA A 430 30.52 5.23 6.83
C ALA A 430 31.74 4.85 5.99
N ALA A 431 31.55 4.75 4.67
CA ALA A 431 32.64 4.48 3.73
C ALA A 431 33.50 5.72 3.45
N GLU A 432 32.94 6.92 3.68
CA GLU A 432 33.64 8.20 3.59
C GLU A 432 34.03 8.66 5.01
N ASN A 433 33.18 9.46 5.67
CA ASN A 433 33.52 10.12 6.94
C ASN A 433 32.45 9.87 8.02
N ILE A 434 32.88 9.86 9.29
CA ILE A 434 32.01 9.97 10.47
C ILE A 434 32.45 11.20 11.25
N ASP A 435 31.61 12.23 11.29
CA ASP A 435 31.89 13.47 12.00
C ASP A 435 31.06 13.55 13.29
N HIS A 436 31.73 13.72 14.43
CA HIS A 436 31.11 13.93 15.73
C HIS A 436 31.52 15.29 16.29
N ALA A 437 30.56 16.19 16.50
CA ALA A 437 30.80 17.43 17.22
C ALA A 437 29.67 17.76 18.20
N ALA A 438 30.04 18.50 19.23
CA ALA A 438 29.11 19.08 20.18
C ALA A 438 29.64 20.47 20.56
N ALA A 439 28.75 21.47 20.60
CA ALA A 439 29.11 22.82 21.04
C ALA A 439 29.55 22.87 22.52
N GLN A 440 29.28 21.81 23.28
CA GLN A 440 29.74 21.65 24.66
C GLN A 440 30.70 20.47 24.77
N ASN A 441 30.20 19.28 25.10
CA ASN A 441 31.03 18.13 25.45
C ASN A 441 30.72 16.94 24.55
N VAL A 442 31.77 16.29 24.04
CA VAL A 442 31.71 14.92 23.52
C VAL A 442 32.21 14.00 24.63
N GLN A 443 31.37 13.06 25.09
CA GLN A 443 31.70 12.13 26.17
C GLN A 443 31.71 10.70 25.65
N THR A 444 32.84 10.01 25.84
CA THR A 444 33.00 8.60 25.46
C THR A 444 33.37 7.78 26.69
N THR A 445 32.51 6.82 27.05
CA THR A 445 32.67 6.00 28.26
C THR A 445 32.46 4.54 27.91
N ALA A 446 33.35 3.66 28.39
CA ALA A 446 33.20 2.21 28.28
C ALA A 446 33.35 1.55 29.65
N GLY A 447 32.50 0.57 29.96
CA GLY A 447 32.61 -0.23 31.19
C GLY A 447 33.79 -1.20 31.21
N LYS A 448 34.47 -1.38 30.07
CA LYS A 448 35.70 -2.18 29.93
C LYS A 448 36.76 -1.36 29.20
N ASN A 449 36.86 -1.51 27.88
CA ASN A 449 37.94 -0.95 27.08
C ASN A 449 37.42 0.10 26.11
N VAL A 450 38.19 1.17 25.92
CA VAL A 450 38.07 2.08 24.76
C VAL A 450 39.23 1.76 23.83
N HIS A 451 38.93 1.45 22.57
CA HIS A 451 39.93 1.17 21.54
C HIS A 451 39.77 2.17 20.40
N THR A 452 40.83 2.91 20.12
CA THR A 452 40.90 3.89 19.02
C THR A 452 42.09 3.53 18.14
N SER A 453 41.85 3.36 16.84
CA SER A 453 42.86 3.01 15.85
C SER A 453 42.63 3.81 14.56
N ALA A 454 43.68 4.39 14.01
CA ALA A 454 43.69 5.06 12.72
C ALA A 454 44.87 4.54 11.92
N ARG A 455 44.72 4.49 10.60
CA ARG A 455 45.73 3.95 9.69
C ARG A 455 46.86 4.94 9.44
N ASP A 456 46.50 6.18 9.12
CA ASP A 456 47.46 7.18 8.64
C ASP A 456 47.91 8.11 9.78
N ALA A 457 46.98 8.74 10.50
CA ALA A 457 47.32 9.63 11.62
C ALA A 457 46.27 9.59 12.74
N MET A 458 46.73 9.82 13.98
CA MET A 458 45.88 10.20 15.11
C MET A 458 46.38 11.51 15.69
N GLU A 459 45.50 12.49 15.82
CA GLU A 459 45.82 13.78 16.41
C GLU A 459 44.91 14.03 17.62
N MET A 460 45.50 14.48 18.72
CA MET A 460 44.77 14.87 19.93
C MET A 460 45.19 16.28 20.32
N HIS A 461 44.21 17.17 20.45
CA HIS A 461 44.45 18.56 20.75
C HIS A 461 43.46 19.06 21.80
N ALA A 462 43.95 19.92 22.71
CA ALA A 462 43.12 20.56 23.71
C ALA A 462 43.60 21.99 23.93
N GLY A 463 42.69 22.97 23.82
CA GLY A 463 43.07 24.37 23.91
C GLY A 463 43.38 24.91 25.31
N LYS A 464 43.18 24.09 26.35
CA LYS A 464 43.46 24.48 27.75
C LYS A 464 44.37 23.48 28.46
N SER A 465 43.99 22.21 28.47
CA SER A 465 44.78 21.17 29.14
C SER A 465 44.47 19.79 28.56
N LEU A 466 45.50 18.94 28.54
CA LEU A 466 45.39 17.51 28.24
C LEU A 466 45.84 16.73 29.47
N LYS A 467 45.04 15.74 29.90
CA LYS A 467 45.36 14.86 31.01
C LYS A 467 45.16 13.41 30.60
N ALA A 468 46.23 12.63 30.66
CA ALA A 468 46.19 11.18 30.54
C ALA A 468 46.56 10.57 31.90
N THR A 469 45.80 9.59 32.38
CA THR A 469 46.07 8.96 33.68
C THR A 469 45.68 7.49 33.64
N THR A 470 46.63 6.62 33.99
CA THR A 470 46.38 5.20 34.25
C THR A 470 46.32 5.02 35.76
N ALA A 471 45.15 4.69 36.30
CA ALA A 471 44.99 4.51 37.74
C ALA A 471 45.71 3.25 38.25
N ASN A 472 45.66 2.17 37.47
CA ASN A 472 46.32 0.89 37.76
C ASN A 472 46.92 0.32 36.48
N GLY A 473 48.12 -0.25 36.59
CA GLY A 473 48.86 -0.77 35.44
C GLY A 473 49.75 0.28 34.76
N PRO A 474 50.54 -0.13 33.76
CA PRO A 474 51.50 0.75 33.10
C PRO A 474 50.82 1.72 32.11
N MET A 475 51.36 2.93 32.00
CA MET A 475 51.15 3.81 30.85
C MET A 475 52.33 3.62 29.87
N GLN A 476 52.03 3.36 28.60
CA GLN A 476 53.04 3.09 27.57
C GLN A 476 52.87 4.08 26.41
N LEU A 477 53.99 4.66 25.97
CA LEU A 477 54.09 5.53 24.79
C LEU A 477 55.27 5.00 23.97
N GLU A 478 55.01 4.54 22.76
CA GLU A 478 56.00 3.88 21.91
C GLU A 478 55.93 4.42 20.47
N SER A 479 57.08 4.57 19.83
CA SER A 479 57.21 4.77 18.38
C SER A 479 58.15 3.70 17.85
N HIS A 480 57.68 2.88 16.91
CA HIS A 480 58.39 1.65 16.50
C HIS A 480 59.38 1.88 15.35
N ASP A 481 59.18 2.94 14.56
CA ASP A 481 60.00 3.28 13.38
C ASP A 481 60.47 4.74 13.35
N ASP A 482 60.04 5.57 14.31
CA ASP A 482 60.38 6.99 14.35
C ASP A 482 60.59 7.49 15.78
N ILE A 483 60.76 8.80 15.96
CA ILE A 483 61.06 9.44 17.24
C ILE A 483 59.85 9.56 18.15
N ILE A 484 60.12 9.66 19.46
CA ILE A 484 59.21 10.26 20.43
C ILE A 484 59.75 11.64 20.77
N GLN A 485 58.96 12.69 20.56
CA GLN A 485 59.32 14.07 20.89
C GLN A 485 58.48 14.57 22.08
N LEU A 486 59.14 14.94 23.18
CA LEU A 486 58.52 15.55 24.36
C LEU A 486 59.05 16.98 24.53
N VAL A 487 58.21 17.98 24.28
CA VAL A 487 58.58 19.39 24.32
C VAL A 487 57.67 20.16 25.27
N ALA A 488 58.27 20.96 26.15
CA ALA A 488 57.56 21.87 27.03
C ALA A 488 58.22 23.25 26.96
N GLN A 489 57.43 24.31 26.78
CA GLN A 489 57.95 25.68 26.76
C GLN A 489 58.41 26.17 28.16
N LYS A 490 57.88 25.56 29.23
CA LYS A 490 58.26 25.86 30.61
C LYS A 490 59.13 24.73 31.16
N MET A 491 58.59 23.97 32.10
CA MET A 491 59.27 22.87 32.77
C MET A 491 58.84 21.54 32.15
N LEU A 492 59.81 20.67 31.89
CA LEU A 492 59.59 19.24 31.74
C LEU A 492 59.97 18.57 33.06
N ASP A 493 58.98 18.04 33.78
CA ASP A 493 59.18 17.35 35.07
C ASP A 493 59.04 15.84 34.88
N LEU A 494 60.13 15.10 35.12
CA LEU A 494 60.18 13.65 35.03
C LEU A 494 60.56 13.10 36.40
N MET A 495 59.63 12.42 37.05
CA MET A 495 59.79 11.93 38.42
C MET A 495 59.27 10.50 38.54
N SER A 496 60.10 9.63 39.12
CA SER A 496 59.65 8.39 39.73
C SER A 496 59.62 8.60 41.24
N THR A 497 58.44 8.45 41.86
CA THR A 497 58.24 8.79 43.27
C THR A 497 58.78 7.74 44.22
N THR A 498 58.82 6.47 43.79
CA THR A 498 59.19 5.32 44.63
C THR A 498 60.31 4.47 44.05
N ASP A 499 60.68 4.67 42.78
CA ASP A 499 61.62 3.81 42.07
C ASP A 499 62.57 4.67 41.20
N ILE A 500 63.29 4.05 40.26
CA ILE A 500 64.29 4.70 39.42
C ILE A 500 63.67 5.39 38.19
N ILE A 501 64.37 6.42 37.70
CA ILE A 501 64.24 6.88 36.31
C ILE A 501 65.32 6.16 35.50
N ARG A 502 64.91 5.36 34.51
CA ARG A 502 65.83 4.61 33.64
C ARG A 502 65.83 5.21 32.24
N LEU A 503 67.00 5.69 31.81
CA LEU A 503 67.27 6.10 30.42
C LEU A 503 68.22 5.06 29.81
N THR A 504 67.86 4.50 28.67
CA THR A 504 68.63 3.42 28.04
C THR A 504 68.60 3.61 26.53
N ALA A 505 69.75 3.52 25.87
CA ALA A 505 69.89 3.71 24.43
C ALA A 505 70.99 2.80 23.87
N SER A 506 70.85 2.37 22.61
CA SER A 506 71.87 1.55 21.92
C SER A 506 73.04 2.37 21.40
N LYS A 507 72.81 3.62 20.97
CA LYS A 507 73.81 4.49 20.33
C LYS A 507 74.45 5.51 21.27
N GLY A 508 73.76 5.84 22.37
CA GLY A 508 74.24 6.80 23.35
C GLY A 508 73.15 7.64 23.99
N ILE A 509 73.51 8.32 25.08
CA ILE A 509 72.66 9.24 25.84
C ILE A 509 73.33 10.61 25.84
N GLU A 510 72.57 11.66 25.53
CA GLU A 510 73.06 13.04 25.51
C GLU A 510 72.16 13.93 26.37
N LEU A 511 72.77 14.68 27.30
CA LEU A 511 72.11 15.68 28.13
C LEU A 511 72.78 17.03 27.91
N ARG A 512 72.01 17.99 27.35
CA ARG A 512 72.49 19.35 27.07
C ARG A 512 71.77 20.38 27.92
N CYS A 513 72.52 21.35 28.43
CA CYS A 513 71.98 22.52 29.12
C CYS A 513 72.85 23.74 28.81
N GLY A 514 72.32 24.68 28.01
CA GLY A 514 73.11 25.80 27.49
C GLY A 514 74.36 25.31 26.74
N ASN A 515 75.55 25.73 27.17
CA ASN A 515 76.83 25.28 26.62
C ASN A 515 77.44 24.04 27.32
N GLY A 516 76.73 23.46 28.29
CA GLY A 516 77.15 22.24 28.98
C GLY A 516 76.64 20.97 28.28
N LEU A 517 77.48 19.94 28.27
CA LEU A 517 77.19 18.64 27.67
C LEU A 517 77.67 17.50 28.58
N PHE A 518 76.77 16.56 28.85
CA PHE A 518 77.11 15.22 29.26
C PHE A 518 76.70 14.25 28.14
N ARG A 519 77.63 13.42 27.66
CA ARG A 519 77.36 12.44 26.61
C ARG A 519 77.99 11.09 26.96
N MET A 520 77.24 10.02 26.73
CA MET A 520 77.73 8.64 26.76
C MET A 520 77.50 7.99 25.39
N ASP A 521 78.49 7.31 24.82
CA ASP A 521 78.38 6.62 23.52
C ASP A 521 78.18 5.10 23.65
N ALA A 522 78.11 4.39 22.53
CA ALA A 522 77.86 2.95 22.47
C ALA A 522 79.08 2.12 22.92
N GLU A 523 80.28 2.68 22.83
CA GLU A 523 81.55 2.08 23.23
C GLU A 523 81.81 2.21 24.73
N GLY A 524 80.99 2.98 25.45
CA GLY A 524 81.07 3.18 26.90
C GLY A 524 81.94 4.38 27.30
N ASN A 525 82.31 5.27 26.37
CA ASN A 525 82.99 6.51 26.70
C ASN A 525 82.00 7.52 27.26
N ALA A 526 82.45 8.34 28.22
CA ALA A 526 81.66 9.43 28.79
C ALA A 526 82.41 10.76 28.65
N ASP A 527 81.79 11.72 27.96
CA ASP A 527 82.30 13.08 27.76
C ASP A 527 81.56 14.05 28.69
N LEU A 528 82.34 14.82 29.46
CA LEU A 528 81.84 15.92 30.29
C LEU A 528 82.45 17.24 29.83
N HIS A 529 81.74 17.98 28.97
CA HIS A 529 82.17 19.30 28.50
C HIS A 529 81.45 20.39 29.29
N MET A 530 82.19 21.06 30.16
CA MET A 530 81.68 22.11 31.03
C MET A 530 82.63 23.32 30.97
N PRO A 531 82.32 24.39 30.18
CA PRO A 531 83.20 25.55 30.07
C PRO A 531 83.28 26.38 31.37
N GLY A 532 82.34 26.16 32.29
CA GLY A 532 82.38 26.72 33.65
C GLY A 532 83.12 25.81 34.65
N LYS A 533 82.79 25.95 35.93
CA LYS A 533 83.32 25.11 37.00
C LYS A 533 82.61 23.75 37.06
N VAL A 534 83.37 22.66 36.98
CA VAL A 534 82.90 21.33 37.40
C VAL A 534 83.12 21.18 38.91
N SER A 535 82.04 20.98 39.68
CA SER A 535 82.09 20.82 41.14
C SER A 535 81.57 19.43 41.53
N ILE A 536 82.49 18.49 41.77
CA ILE A 536 82.15 17.14 42.25
C ILE A 536 82.28 17.14 43.78
N LYS A 537 81.21 16.79 44.50
CA LYS A 537 81.16 16.77 45.98
C LYS A 537 80.81 15.37 46.47
N GLY A 538 81.65 14.79 47.33
CA GLY A 538 81.44 13.49 47.97
C GLY A 538 82.44 13.29 49.12
N SER A 539 82.18 12.37 50.04
CA SER A 539 83.11 12.02 51.13
C SER A 539 84.26 11.10 50.67
N ALA A 540 84.13 10.45 49.51
CA ALA A 540 85.14 9.63 48.86
C ALA A 540 84.91 9.60 47.33
N HIS A 541 85.99 9.44 46.56
CA HIS A 541 85.95 9.25 45.11
C HIS A 541 86.85 8.06 44.75
N ASP A 542 86.24 6.96 44.32
CA ASP A 542 86.95 5.77 43.84
C ASP A 542 87.06 5.81 42.31
N TRP A 543 88.28 5.65 41.81
CA TRP A 543 88.64 5.68 40.39
C TRP A 543 89.18 4.31 39.93
N SER A 544 88.67 3.24 40.52
CA SER A 544 88.97 1.85 40.13
C SER A 544 88.66 1.62 38.64
N GLY A 545 89.38 0.64 38.03
CA GLY A 545 89.39 0.41 36.59
C GLY A 545 88.03 0.07 35.96
N PRO A 546 87.95 0.00 34.62
CA PRO A 546 86.68 -0.14 33.91
C PRO A 546 85.96 -1.45 34.23
N VAL A 547 84.63 -1.39 34.31
CA VAL A 547 83.72 -2.54 34.42
C VAL A 547 82.69 -2.45 33.31
N SER A 548 82.36 -3.59 32.68
CA SER A 548 81.38 -3.66 31.60
C SER A 548 80.16 -4.45 32.04
N THR A 549 78.96 -3.90 31.81
CA THR A 549 77.68 -4.58 32.01
C THR A 549 76.87 -4.50 30.72
N PRO A 550 76.38 -5.63 30.15
CA PRO A 550 75.60 -5.60 28.92
C PRO A 550 74.27 -4.87 29.12
N THR A 551 73.89 -4.05 28.14
CA THR A 551 72.57 -3.39 28.11
C THR A 551 71.58 -4.25 27.34
N ASN A 552 70.53 -4.73 28.00
CA ASN A 552 69.44 -5.45 27.35
C ASN A 552 68.37 -4.47 26.87
N LEU A 553 68.17 -4.39 25.56
CA LEU A 553 67.14 -3.59 24.92
C LEU A 553 65.95 -4.48 24.51
N THR A 554 64.74 -3.95 24.61
CA THR A 554 63.55 -4.61 24.06
C THR A 554 63.57 -4.46 22.53
N PRO A 555 63.63 -5.56 21.75
CA PRO A 555 63.56 -5.44 20.29
C PRO A 555 62.12 -5.16 19.84
N PHE A 556 61.91 -4.10 19.06
CA PHE A 556 60.68 -3.92 18.31
C PHE A 556 60.64 -4.92 17.15
N LYS A 557 59.54 -5.65 16.98
CA LYS A 557 59.34 -6.49 15.79
C LYS A 557 58.79 -5.61 14.67
N PRO A 558 59.39 -5.61 13.47
CA PRO A 558 58.83 -4.86 12.35
C PRO A 558 57.43 -5.40 11.99
N SER A 559 56.46 -4.51 11.85
CA SER A 559 55.18 -4.81 11.20
C SER A 559 55.39 -4.68 9.69
N TYR A 560 55.09 -5.72 8.92
CA TYR A 560 55.25 -5.68 7.47
C TYR A 560 53.95 -5.18 6.84
N GLN A 561 54.06 -4.18 5.97
CA GLN A 561 52.92 -3.60 5.25
C GLN A 561 53.01 -3.92 3.76
N ALA A 562 51.89 -4.35 3.18
CA ALA A 562 51.71 -4.47 1.74
C ALA A 562 50.56 -3.55 1.28
N GLN A 563 50.82 -2.69 0.31
CA GLN A 563 49.81 -1.86 -0.37
C GLN A 563 50.06 -1.92 -1.87
N TYR A 564 48.99 -2.07 -2.66
CA TYR A 564 49.09 -2.20 -4.11
C TYR A 564 48.50 -0.97 -4.80
N ALA A 565 49.11 -0.52 -5.90
CA ALA A 565 48.55 0.49 -6.79
C ALA A 565 48.05 -0.18 -8.07
N LEU A 566 46.74 -0.18 -8.28
CA LEU A 566 46.12 -0.66 -9.50
C LEU A 566 46.23 0.41 -10.58
N LYS A 567 46.81 0.03 -11.72
CA LYS A 567 46.98 0.86 -12.90
C LYS A 567 46.36 0.19 -14.11
N ASP A 568 45.85 1.01 -15.01
CA ASP A 568 45.38 0.57 -16.31
C ASP A 568 46.57 0.04 -17.14
N THR A 569 46.42 -1.14 -17.73
CA THR A 569 47.50 -1.81 -18.46
C THR A 569 47.84 -1.15 -19.80
N THR A 570 46.95 -0.31 -20.34
CA THR A 570 47.13 0.34 -21.64
C THR A 570 47.83 1.69 -21.55
N ASP A 571 47.52 2.52 -20.53
CA ASP A 571 48.09 3.87 -20.41
C ASP A 571 48.82 4.13 -19.07
N GLY A 572 48.77 3.18 -18.13
CA GLY A 572 49.42 3.30 -16.83
C GLY A 572 48.72 4.26 -15.86
N SER A 573 47.54 4.77 -16.21
CA SER A 573 46.74 5.65 -15.33
C SER A 573 46.23 4.88 -14.10
N PRO A 574 46.09 5.53 -12.93
CA PRO A 574 45.58 4.88 -11.74
C PRO A 574 44.10 4.48 -11.90
N LEU A 575 43.77 3.24 -11.55
CA LEU A 575 42.39 2.76 -11.55
C LEU A 575 41.68 3.22 -10.28
N ILE A 576 41.01 4.38 -10.35
CA ILE A 576 40.27 4.98 -9.23
C ILE A 576 38.95 4.24 -8.97
N ARG A 577 38.56 4.07 -7.70
CA ARG A 577 37.31 3.40 -7.26
C ARG A 577 37.09 2.03 -7.89
N ARG A 578 38.17 1.28 -8.14
CA ARG A 578 38.13 -0.06 -8.71
C ARG A 578 37.90 -1.10 -7.59
N PRO A 579 36.86 -1.94 -7.66
CA PRO A 579 36.66 -3.01 -6.70
C PRO A 579 37.82 -4.03 -6.74
N TYR A 580 38.30 -4.39 -5.56
CA TYR A 580 39.34 -5.40 -5.37
C TYR A 580 39.05 -6.27 -4.15
N SER A 581 39.73 -7.42 -4.09
CA SER A 581 39.76 -8.32 -2.95
C SER A 581 41.18 -8.70 -2.59
N ILE A 582 41.55 -8.58 -1.32
CA ILE A 582 42.84 -9.04 -0.77
C ILE A 582 42.58 -10.15 0.23
N LYS A 583 43.25 -11.30 0.07
CA LYS A 583 43.16 -12.39 1.04
C LYS A 583 44.37 -12.37 1.96
N THR A 584 44.14 -12.10 3.23
CA THR A 584 45.19 -12.04 4.23
C THR A 584 45.66 -13.45 4.61
N PRO A 585 46.92 -13.61 5.06
CA PRO A 585 47.48 -14.93 5.39
C PRO A 585 46.82 -15.66 6.55
N ASN A 586 46.06 -14.96 7.40
CA ASN A 586 45.21 -15.56 8.44
C ASN A 586 43.83 -16.01 7.92
N GLY A 587 43.61 -16.00 6.60
CA GLY A 587 42.39 -16.49 5.93
C GLY A 587 41.25 -15.47 5.82
N ARG A 588 41.41 -14.24 6.31
CA ARG A 588 40.42 -13.17 6.15
C ARG A 588 40.48 -12.57 4.74
N THR A 589 39.32 -12.28 4.15
CA THR A 589 39.23 -11.59 2.86
C THR A 589 38.78 -10.16 3.09
N ILE A 590 39.54 -9.20 2.57
CA ILE A 590 39.23 -7.78 2.56
C ILE A 590 38.69 -7.45 1.17
N GLN A 591 37.50 -6.87 1.09
CA GLN A 591 36.90 -6.40 -0.16
C GLN A 591 36.66 -4.90 -0.03
N SER A 592 37.10 -4.12 -1.02
CA SER A 592 37.00 -2.67 -0.98
C SER A 592 37.26 -2.08 -2.38
N PHE A 593 37.34 -0.76 -2.47
CA PHE A 593 37.60 0.00 -3.69
C PHE A 593 38.91 0.78 -3.56
N THR A 594 39.64 0.96 -4.65
CA THR A 594 40.86 1.78 -4.66
C THR A 594 40.56 3.25 -4.45
N ASN A 595 41.51 3.98 -3.84
CA ASN A 595 41.42 5.42 -3.62
C ASN A 595 41.64 6.23 -4.92
N ASP A 596 41.68 7.55 -4.81
CA ASP A 596 41.88 8.48 -5.94
C ASP A 596 43.28 8.40 -6.58
N ARG A 597 44.20 7.63 -5.98
CA ARG A 597 45.51 7.29 -6.53
C ARG A 597 45.59 5.87 -7.09
N GLY A 598 44.46 5.16 -7.13
CA GLY A 598 44.39 3.76 -7.56
C GLY A 598 44.96 2.77 -6.53
N GLU A 599 45.19 3.18 -5.29
CA GLU A 599 45.82 2.37 -4.26
C GLU A 599 44.80 1.56 -3.45
N THR A 600 45.18 0.36 -3.04
CA THR A 600 44.40 -0.47 -2.11
C THR A 600 44.55 -0.01 -0.67
N ALA A 601 43.71 -0.54 0.21
CA ALA A 601 43.98 -0.55 1.64
C ALA A 601 45.21 -1.43 1.92
N PRO A 602 46.05 -1.06 2.89
CA PRO A 602 47.25 -1.74 3.25
C PRO A 602 46.85 -2.91 4.12
N VAL A 603 47.60 -3.98 3.94
CA VAL A 603 47.48 -5.17 4.76
C VAL A 603 48.75 -5.28 5.59
N PHE A 604 48.55 -5.47 6.88
CA PHE A 604 49.63 -5.68 7.83
C PHE A 604 49.80 -7.18 8.10
N THR A 605 51.04 -7.65 8.05
CA THR A 605 51.42 -9.02 8.37
C THR A 605 52.50 -9.05 9.46
N PRO A 606 52.46 -10.06 10.35
CA PRO A 606 53.47 -10.20 11.39
C PRO A 606 54.85 -10.60 10.84
N ASN A 607 54.94 -11.10 9.60
CA ASN A 607 56.16 -11.47 8.89
C ASN A 607 56.10 -10.98 7.44
N ALA A 608 57.25 -10.75 6.79
CA ALA A 608 57.32 -10.46 5.36
C ALA A 608 56.78 -11.65 4.56
N GLN A 609 55.68 -11.44 3.82
CA GLN A 609 55.06 -12.47 2.99
C GLN A 609 54.14 -11.84 1.94
N ASP A 610 53.94 -12.55 0.83
CA ASP A 610 53.04 -12.10 -0.23
C ASP A 610 51.57 -12.13 0.21
N VAL A 611 50.83 -11.08 -0.15
CA VAL A 611 49.40 -10.98 0.14
C VAL A 611 48.63 -11.01 -1.18
N PRO A 612 47.96 -12.12 -1.55
CA PRO A 612 47.30 -12.23 -2.85
C PRO A 612 46.15 -11.23 -3.01
N LEU A 613 46.19 -10.49 -4.12
CA LEU A 613 45.19 -9.51 -4.54
C LEU A 613 44.50 -9.99 -5.83
N GLN A 614 43.17 -9.86 -5.86
CA GLN A 614 42.34 -10.01 -7.05
C GLN A 614 41.62 -8.69 -7.34
N ALA A 615 41.89 -8.08 -8.49
CA ALA A 615 41.12 -6.96 -8.99
C ALA A 615 40.00 -7.47 -9.91
N VAL A 616 38.79 -6.91 -9.78
CA VAL A 616 37.70 -7.25 -10.70
C VAL A 616 37.97 -6.56 -12.03
N ILE A 617 38.20 -7.35 -13.08
CA ILE A 617 38.26 -6.85 -14.46
C ILE A 617 36.81 -6.78 -14.94
N PRO A 618 36.25 -5.58 -15.17
CA PRO A 618 34.92 -5.46 -15.74
C PRO A 618 34.93 -6.14 -17.11
N LYS A 619 33.91 -6.96 -17.37
CA LYS A 619 33.71 -7.52 -18.71
C LYS A 619 33.52 -6.35 -19.68
N PRO A 620 34.10 -6.40 -20.89
CA PRO A 620 33.85 -5.37 -21.88
C PRO A 620 32.35 -5.30 -22.15
N THR A 621 31.75 -4.16 -21.84
CA THR A 621 30.34 -3.88 -22.12
C THR A 621 30.14 -3.98 -23.63
N GLN A 622 29.25 -4.87 -24.08
CA GLN A 622 28.86 -4.92 -25.49
C GLN A 622 28.10 -3.64 -25.83
N VAL A 623 28.75 -2.74 -26.56
CA VAL A 623 28.11 -1.55 -27.12
C VAL A 623 27.38 -1.97 -28.39
N GLU A 624 26.08 -2.25 -28.30
CA GLU A 624 25.24 -2.33 -29.50
C GLU A 624 24.94 -0.92 -30.01
N SER A 625 25.33 -0.67 -31.27
CA SER A 625 25.07 0.58 -31.96
C SER A 625 23.69 0.53 -32.60
N TRP A 626 22.74 1.34 -32.12
CA TRP A 626 21.44 1.49 -32.76
C TRP A 626 21.51 2.55 -33.86
N GLN A 627 21.16 2.19 -35.10
CA GLN A 627 21.03 3.13 -36.21
C GLN A 627 19.60 3.67 -36.26
N PHE A 628 19.45 5.00 -36.27
CA PHE A 628 18.19 5.65 -36.62
C PHE A 628 17.99 5.57 -38.14
N ALA A 629 16.77 5.29 -38.59
CA ALA A 629 16.45 5.39 -40.01
C ALA A 629 16.56 6.85 -40.47
N GLY A 630 17.60 7.17 -41.24
CA GLY A 630 17.72 8.43 -41.98
C GLY A 630 18.86 9.41 -41.61
N SER A 631 19.96 8.97 -40.97
CA SER A 631 21.13 9.84 -40.76
C SER A 631 22.46 9.09 -40.90
N ASP A 632 23.40 9.68 -41.65
CA ASP A 632 24.70 9.11 -42.01
C ASP A 632 25.80 9.34 -40.94
N LYS A 633 25.44 9.78 -39.73
CA LYS A 633 26.38 10.01 -38.61
C LYS A 633 25.80 9.58 -37.26
N PRO A 634 26.44 8.65 -36.53
CA PRO A 634 26.07 8.31 -35.16
C PRO A 634 26.97 9.04 -34.13
N GLN A 635 26.39 9.58 -33.05
CA GLN A 635 27.08 9.73 -31.75
C GLN A 635 26.09 10.05 -30.62
N ILE A 636 25.58 9.02 -29.93
CA ILE A 636 25.20 9.07 -28.51
C ILE A 636 25.63 7.71 -27.92
N GLN A 637 26.44 7.74 -26.85
CA GLN A 637 26.77 6.56 -26.03
C GLN A 637 26.00 6.68 -24.72
N ARG A 638 25.28 5.63 -24.32
CA ARG A 638 24.64 5.52 -23.00
C ARG A 638 25.06 4.20 -22.38
N ASP A 639 25.66 4.27 -21.20
CA ASP A 639 26.05 3.10 -20.43
C ASP A 639 24.81 2.41 -19.82
N TYR A 640 24.62 1.13 -20.12
CA TYR A 640 23.72 0.24 -19.40
C TYR A 640 24.54 -0.58 -18.40
N LEU A 641 24.09 -0.58 -17.14
CA LEU A 641 24.47 -1.57 -16.13
C LEU A 641 23.31 -2.58 -16.09
N GLU A 642 23.54 -3.82 -16.53
CA GLU A 642 22.72 -4.97 -16.18
C GLU A 642 23.41 -5.70 -15.01
N ASP A 643 22.65 -5.84 -13.91
CA ASP A 643 22.76 -6.71 -12.73
C ASP A 643 24.11 -6.92 -12.01
#